data_AF-A0AA41PZN1-F1
#
_entry.id   AF-A0AA41PZN1-F1
#
_cell.length_a   1.000
_cell.length_b   1.000
_cell.length_c   1.000
_cell.angle_alpha   90.00
_cell.angle_beta   90.00
_cell.angle_gamma   90.00
#
_symmetry.space_group_name_H-M   'P 1'
#
loop_
_entity.id
_entity.type
_entity.pdbx_description
1 polymer ?
#
loop_
_entity_poly.entity_id
_entity_poly.type
_entity_poly.pdbx_seq_one_letter_code
_entity_poly.pdbx_strand_id
1 'polypeptide(L)'
;MADLASPGSGWGHGQIGFADDGRVILGFSGARPRSDTGTFQYRGQRVVVHRVFGGWHIRDMAGQFIREIADLEDRSGVEHNLTPSADGNRVLLSTSESVPVDLSPYGGPAQGVALQGVVREIDIATGETLFEWKSLGPGGIPLGDSTVDFGSSGDYLHLNAATYDTDGNFLLSATNTGAVYKLDRAARTITWTLGGKRSTVTVSGDPVGLARPQDVRRQADGRLSVFDDHPAPGTARAVAYTLNEQAKTAALSRQFVPSPALPDAGTGGSQPLPNGNYLVTFGAQRIVREYTPSGAVAFEGRFPEYEPYRVQREVWSQSGLGLVVYPECHDRNIGGDLAAIVSLAGATDVATWEVWAGARETALRKVAAFPATDFYTKVTATLGWEGALYRFRAVDSSGRVLATSATYSRGPIEEKYAELGGPGSWLGNPVGDRYVFPHHFPAQNYEHGAIIARTAMTLGALGAYLRSKDVYGPMGMPAADTADVPGGQVTVFGGGVVLESAATGAHWMRTKYADARTANLWLGFPVGDEETRCENSSGGAEPLTRVRFGNGALIETPGEGRVFEVHGGIWITYASFKERCGFLGFPTSNETAAADGQGRFGTFERGAVYWSPATGEAFEVHGAVRNKWAELGAERGFLGYPITNELPTAGNTGAYNHFQRGSVFWSPATGAHEVHGGIRDAWARVGWQGGRLGFPTSDEFAPSDGYRRQDFQGGYVMWSAATGKAEVFYR
;
A
#
# COMPACT_ATOMS: atom_id res chain seq x y z
N MET A 1 -10.03 28.63 -2.04
CA MET A 1 -10.36 27.51 -2.95
C MET A 1 -9.05 27.11 -3.58
N ALA A 2 -8.64 25.86 -3.41
CA ALA A 2 -7.45 25.31 -4.03
C ALA A 2 -7.88 24.13 -4.90
N ASP A 3 -7.47 24.12 -6.16
CA ASP A 3 -7.55 22.93 -6.99
C ASP A 3 -6.39 22.02 -6.57
N LEU A 4 -6.72 20.88 -5.97
CA LEU A 4 -5.70 19.92 -5.53
C LEU A 4 -5.20 19.21 -6.78
N ALA A 5 -3.90 19.32 -7.06
CA ALA A 5 -3.34 18.91 -8.33
C ALA A 5 -3.62 17.42 -8.63
N SER A 6 -3.88 17.10 -9.91
CA SER A 6 -3.77 15.71 -10.36
C SER A 6 -2.31 15.27 -10.21
N PRO A 7 -2.01 14.20 -9.46
CA PRO A 7 -0.76 13.49 -9.63
C PRO A 7 -0.78 12.88 -11.03
N GLY A 8 0.17 13.26 -11.88
CA GLY A 8 0.23 12.77 -13.27
C GLY A 8 0.13 11.25 -13.36
N SER A 9 -0.38 10.75 -14.50
CA SER A 9 -1.06 9.46 -14.75
C SER A 9 -0.37 8.12 -14.41
N GLY A 10 0.56 8.07 -13.45
CA GLY A 10 1.20 6.87 -12.90
C GLY A 10 0.90 6.60 -11.42
N TRP A 11 0.15 7.46 -10.73
CA TRP A 11 -0.30 7.20 -9.36
C TRP A 11 -1.67 6.49 -9.38
N GLY A 12 -1.66 5.20 -9.04
CA GLY A 12 -2.87 4.37 -8.89
C GLY A 12 -3.61 4.65 -7.57
N HIS A 13 -4.17 3.61 -6.97
CA HIS A 13 -4.69 3.71 -5.59
C HIS A 13 -3.54 4.07 -4.63
N GLY A 14 -3.80 4.86 -3.58
CA GLY A 14 -2.73 5.32 -2.69
C GLY A 14 -3.07 6.49 -1.79
N GLN A 15 -2.08 6.90 -0.98
CA GLN A 15 -2.13 8.08 -0.13
C GLN A 15 -1.40 9.24 -0.81
N ILE A 16 -2.06 10.38 -0.94
CA ILE A 16 -1.50 11.61 -1.48
C ILE A 16 -1.70 12.73 -0.44
N GLY A 17 -0.65 13.50 -0.17
CA GLY A 17 -0.67 14.64 0.73
C GLY A 17 -0.56 15.94 -0.06
N PHE A 18 -1.35 16.94 0.32
CA PHE A 18 -1.34 18.27 -0.29
C PHE A 18 -1.05 19.34 0.75
N ALA A 19 -0.33 20.38 0.36
CA ALA A 19 -0.29 21.63 1.10
C ALA A 19 -1.52 22.48 0.78
N ASP A 20 -1.78 23.51 1.60
CA ASP A 20 -2.94 24.42 1.45
C ASP A 20 -2.96 25.19 0.12
N ASP A 21 -1.79 25.31 -0.53
CA ASP A 21 -1.60 25.91 -1.87
C ASP A 21 -1.93 24.95 -3.03
N GLY A 22 -2.27 23.68 -2.74
CA GLY A 22 -2.60 22.64 -3.71
C GLY A 22 -1.41 21.81 -4.22
N ARG A 23 -0.18 22.14 -3.82
CA ARG A 23 1.03 21.38 -4.18
C ARG A 23 1.07 20.02 -3.50
N VAL A 24 1.58 19.00 -4.21
CA VAL A 24 1.78 17.66 -3.64
C VAL A 24 2.99 17.69 -2.69
N ILE A 25 2.79 17.18 -1.48
CA ILE A 25 3.83 17.05 -0.45
C ILE A 25 4.00 15.60 0.03
N LEU A 26 3.23 14.66 -0.51
CA LEU A 26 3.36 13.24 -0.21
C LEU A 26 2.75 12.40 -1.32
N GLY A 27 3.36 11.28 -1.67
CA GLY A 27 2.79 10.32 -2.61
C GLY A 27 3.26 8.90 -2.31
N PHE A 28 2.30 8.01 -2.03
CA PHE A 28 2.51 6.58 -1.84
C PHE A 28 1.47 5.78 -2.61
N SER A 29 1.90 4.95 -3.56
CA SER A 29 1.05 3.93 -4.17
C SER A 29 0.69 2.86 -3.14
N GLY A 30 -0.61 2.62 -2.95
CA GLY A 30 -1.17 1.49 -2.21
C GLY A 30 -1.71 0.43 -3.17
N ALA A 31 -2.11 -0.72 -2.62
CA ALA A 31 -2.53 -1.89 -3.41
C ALA A 31 -4.03 -2.24 -3.31
N ARG A 32 -4.87 -1.34 -2.76
CA ARG A 32 -6.34 -1.45 -2.83
C ARG A 32 -7.01 -0.07 -2.78
N PRO A 33 -8.12 0.13 -3.51
CA PRO A 33 -8.98 1.31 -3.34
C PRO A 33 -9.65 1.33 -1.96
N ARG A 34 -10.07 2.52 -1.52
CA ARG A 34 -11.00 2.75 -0.39
C ARG A 34 -10.58 2.11 0.95
N SER A 35 -9.32 2.29 1.32
CA SER A 35 -8.80 1.99 2.66
C SER A 35 -8.40 3.29 3.39
N ASP A 36 -8.69 3.39 4.69
CA ASP A 36 -8.21 4.51 5.53
C ASP A 36 -6.69 4.35 5.74
N THR A 37 -5.92 5.05 4.92
CA THR A 37 -4.46 5.12 4.94
C THR A 37 -4.05 6.53 5.37
N GLY A 38 -2.93 6.67 6.06
CA GLY A 38 -2.65 7.91 6.76
C GLY A 38 -1.25 8.02 7.36
N THR A 39 -0.90 9.24 7.73
CA THR A 39 0.25 9.53 8.58
C THR A 39 -0.10 9.31 10.05
N PHE A 40 0.87 8.84 10.83
CA PHE A 40 0.74 8.66 12.27
C PHE A 40 2.08 8.83 12.97
N GLN A 41 2.08 8.84 14.30
CA GLN A 41 3.29 8.87 15.11
C GLN A 41 3.64 7.45 15.57
N TYR A 42 4.84 6.99 15.28
CA TYR A 42 5.39 5.71 15.73
C TYR A 42 6.76 5.96 16.36
N ARG A 43 6.92 5.59 17.64
CA ARG A 43 8.18 5.77 18.40
C ARG A 43 8.75 7.21 18.32
N GLY A 44 7.88 8.22 18.24
CA GLY A 44 8.25 9.64 18.15
C GLY A 44 8.65 10.12 16.74
N GLN A 45 8.45 9.31 15.70
CA GLN A 45 8.65 9.69 14.31
C GLN A 45 7.30 9.70 13.55
N ARG A 46 7.12 10.66 12.64
CA ARG A 46 6.01 10.59 11.68
C ARG A 46 6.32 9.51 10.65
N VAL A 47 5.33 8.66 10.40
CA VAL A 47 5.39 7.49 9.54
C VAL A 47 4.08 7.35 8.77
N VAL A 48 4.09 6.53 7.72
CA VAL A 48 2.95 6.27 6.83
C VAL A 48 2.48 4.83 6.97
N VAL A 49 1.20 4.64 7.30
CA VAL A 49 0.52 3.35 7.08
C VAL A 49 -0.08 3.37 5.67
N HIS A 50 0.28 2.38 4.88
CA HIS A 50 -0.34 2.10 3.59
C HIS A 50 -0.58 0.59 3.44
N ARG A 51 -1.59 0.23 2.65
CA ARG A 51 -1.96 -1.16 2.42
C ARG A 51 -1.26 -1.73 1.19
N VAL A 52 -0.75 -2.96 1.30
CA VAL A 52 -0.23 -3.79 0.20
C VAL A 52 -1.10 -5.06 0.03
N PHE A 53 -0.90 -5.87 -1.02
CA PHE A 53 -1.47 -7.23 -1.00
C PHE A 53 -0.75 -8.05 0.09
N GLY A 54 -1.51 -8.83 0.86
CA GLY A 54 -1.01 -9.61 2.00
C GLY A 54 -1.11 -8.89 3.36
N GLY A 55 -1.01 -7.56 3.43
CA GLY A 55 -1.02 -6.89 4.73
C GLY A 55 -0.93 -5.37 4.72
N TRP A 56 -0.64 -4.82 5.90
CA TRP A 56 -0.51 -3.39 6.15
C TRP A 56 0.94 -3.04 6.52
N HIS A 57 1.52 -2.07 5.82
CA HIS A 57 2.94 -1.71 5.96
C HIS A 57 3.12 -0.30 6.55
N ILE A 58 4.06 -0.19 7.48
CA ILE A 58 4.59 1.05 8.02
C ILE A 58 5.86 1.42 7.23
N ARG A 59 5.90 2.65 6.72
CA ARG A 59 7.09 3.26 6.11
C ARG A 59 7.45 4.57 6.80
N ASP A 60 8.71 4.97 6.70
CA ASP A 60 9.09 6.35 7.03
C ASP A 60 8.57 7.33 5.96
N MET A 61 8.75 8.63 6.19
CA MET A 61 8.37 9.68 5.24
C MET A 61 9.20 9.68 3.94
N ALA A 62 10.30 8.92 3.90
CA ALA A 62 11.13 8.68 2.72
C ALA A 62 10.74 7.39 1.96
N GLY A 63 9.73 6.66 2.45
CA GLY A 63 9.25 5.40 1.86
C GLY A 63 10.06 4.16 2.20
N GLN A 64 11.04 4.24 3.08
CA GLN A 64 11.75 3.06 3.58
C GLN A 64 10.79 2.20 4.42
N PHE A 65 10.82 0.89 4.20
CA PHE A 65 10.02 -0.05 4.98
C PHE A 65 10.53 -0.10 6.43
N ILE A 66 9.62 0.07 7.38
CA ILE A 66 9.90 -0.07 8.81
C ILE A 66 9.42 -1.44 9.30
N ARG A 67 8.15 -1.79 9.00
CA ARG A 67 7.50 -2.99 9.53
C ARG A 67 6.20 -3.32 8.81
N GLU A 68 5.87 -4.60 8.76
CA GLU A 68 4.54 -5.14 8.47
C GLU A 68 3.76 -5.28 9.79
N ILE A 69 2.50 -4.82 9.81
CA ILE A 69 1.65 -4.82 11.01
C ILE A 69 1.05 -6.21 11.26
N ALA A 70 0.59 -6.88 10.20
CA ALA A 70 0.16 -8.28 10.20
C ALA A 70 -0.06 -8.79 8.76
N ASP A 71 0.25 -10.07 8.53
CA ASP A 71 -0.17 -10.88 7.37
C ASP A 71 -1.66 -11.19 7.53
N LEU A 72 -2.50 -10.36 6.92
CA LEU A 72 -3.94 -10.40 7.05
C LEU A 72 -4.52 -11.02 5.77
N GLU A 73 -4.76 -12.34 5.84
CA GLU A 73 -5.50 -13.11 4.84
C GLU A 73 -6.99 -12.70 4.74
N ASP A 74 -7.31 -11.41 4.56
CA ASP A 74 -8.68 -11.01 4.25
C ASP A 74 -9.02 -11.34 2.79
N ARG A 75 -9.61 -12.53 2.65
CA ARG A 75 -10.20 -13.07 1.42
C ARG A 75 -11.62 -12.54 1.15
N SER A 76 -12.22 -11.74 2.04
CA SER A 76 -13.58 -11.21 1.94
C SER A 76 -13.65 -9.87 1.22
N GLY A 77 -12.56 -9.11 1.16
CA GLY A 77 -12.43 -7.92 0.31
C GLY A 77 -12.96 -6.60 0.90
N VAL A 78 -13.54 -6.61 2.11
CA VAL A 78 -14.22 -5.45 2.71
C VAL A 78 -13.54 -5.06 4.02
N GLU A 79 -12.46 -4.29 3.89
CA GLU A 79 -11.78 -3.60 5.01
C GLU A 79 -11.92 -2.09 4.81
N HIS A 80 -12.13 -1.36 5.91
CA HIS A 80 -12.47 0.06 5.83
C HIS A 80 -11.55 0.96 6.66
N ASN A 81 -11.08 0.52 7.82
CA ASN A 81 -10.35 1.39 8.74
C ASN A 81 -9.20 0.68 9.48
N LEU A 82 -8.09 1.40 9.60
CA LEU A 82 -7.03 1.18 10.57
C LEU A 82 -6.83 2.48 11.37
N THR A 83 -7.02 2.41 12.68
CA THR A 83 -6.87 3.55 13.61
C THR A 83 -5.70 3.29 14.57
N PRO A 84 -4.63 4.11 14.57
CA PRO A 84 -3.54 3.97 15.53
C PRO A 84 -3.98 4.39 16.95
N SER A 85 -3.36 3.79 17.97
CA SER A 85 -3.48 4.25 19.36
C SER A 85 -2.76 5.58 19.57
N ALA A 86 -3.18 6.37 20.55
CA ALA A 86 -2.57 7.67 20.85
C ALA A 86 -1.09 7.57 21.33
N ASP A 87 -0.68 6.41 21.84
CA ASP A 87 0.72 6.11 22.19
C ASP A 87 1.57 5.63 21.00
N GLY A 88 0.96 5.39 19.83
CA GLY A 88 1.63 4.92 18.63
C GLY A 88 2.14 3.49 18.69
N ASN A 89 1.78 2.68 19.69
CA ASN A 89 2.28 1.30 19.84
C ASN A 89 1.31 0.23 19.33
N ARG A 90 0.03 0.56 19.12
CA ARG A 90 -1.04 -0.36 18.75
C ARG A 90 -1.86 0.18 17.59
N VAL A 91 -2.55 -0.69 16.87
CA VAL A 91 -3.58 -0.31 15.89
C VAL A 91 -4.87 -1.06 16.16
N LEU A 92 -5.99 -0.40 15.90
CA LEU A 92 -7.31 -0.99 15.84
C LEU A 92 -7.68 -1.14 14.36
N LEU A 93 -7.94 -2.37 13.93
CA LEU A 93 -8.25 -2.74 12.56
C LEU A 93 -9.70 -3.23 12.48
N SER A 94 -10.44 -2.77 11.47
CA SER A 94 -11.77 -3.30 11.14
C SER A 94 -11.75 -4.03 9.79
N THR A 95 -11.96 -5.35 9.82
CA THR A 95 -12.06 -6.22 8.64
C THR A 95 -13.44 -6.87 8.56
N SER A 96 -13.66 -7.72 7.55
CA SER A 96 -14.88 -8.53 7.45
C SER A 96 -14.54 -10.03 7.34
N GLU A 97 -15.49 -10.90 7.68
CA GLU A 97 -15.39 -12.35 7.48
C GLU A 97 -16.70 -12.91 6.94
N SER A 98 -16.63 -13.79 5.94
CA SER A 98 -17.80 -14.49 5.38
C SER A 98 -18.23 -15.65 6.31
N VAL A 99 -19.44 -15.57 6.85
CA VAL A 99 -20.02 -16.60 7.73
C VAL A 99 -21.26 -17.22 7.08
N PRO A 100 -21.30 -18.55 6.85
CA PRO A 100 -22.52 -19.23 6.44
C PRO A 100 -23.60 -19.12 7.52
N VAL A 101 -24.77 -18.57 7.16
CA VAL A 101 -25.92 -18.37 8.07
C VAL A 101 -27.24 -18.54 7.33
N ASP A 102 -28.28 -18.97 8.04
CA ASP A 102 -29.64 -18.98 7.50
C ASP A 102 -30.19 -17.54 7.46
N LEU A 103 -30.34 -16.99 6.25
CA LEU A 103 -30.92 -15.66 6.02
C LEU A 103 -32.42 -15.71 5.73
N SER A 104 -33.04 -16.89 5.67
CA SER A 104 -34.48 -17.02 5.38
C SER A 104 -35.41 -16.34 6.41
N PRO A 105 -35.08 -16.23 7.72
CA PRO A 105 -35.86 -15.42 8.66
C PRO A 105 -35.86 -13.91 8.35
N TYR A 106 -34.94 -13.46 7.48
CA TYR A 106 -34.74 -12.05 7.10
C TYR A 106 -35.02 -11.81 5.60
N GLY A 107 -35.65 -12.75 4.91
CA GLY A 107 -36.00 -12.65 3.48
C GLY A 107 -34.90 -13.07 2.50
N GLY A 108 -33.73 -13.51 2.99
CA GLY A 108 -32.64 -14.04 2.17
C GLY A 108 -32.70 -15.56 1.95
N PRO A 109 -31.64 -16.15 1.36
CA PRO A 109 -31.55 -17.60 1.14
C PRO A 109 -31.28 -18.39 2.44
N ALA A 110 -31.84 -19.60 2.53
CA ALA A 110 -31.64 -20.50 3.68
C ALA A 110 -30.20 -21.04 3.82
N GLN A 111 -29.43 -21.01 2.73
CA GLN A 111 -27.98 -21.26 2.71
C GLN A 111 -27.27 -19.96 2.35
N GLY A 112 -27.47 -18.94 3.18
CA GLY A 112 -26.90 -17.62 2.99
C GLY A 112 -25.48 -17.49 3.53
N VAL A 113 -24.87 -16.36 3.21
CA VAL A 113 -23.58 -15.93 3.76
C VAL A 113 -23.76 -14.49 4.23
N ALA A 114 -23.39 -14.22 5.48
CA ALA A 114 -23.30 -12.86 6.02
C ALA A 114 -21.84 -12.44 6.14
N LEU A 115 -21.53 -11.19 5.79
CA LEU A 115 -20.24 -10.58 6.13
C LEU A 115 -20.32 -10.04 7.56
N GLN A 116 -19.68 -10.70 8.50
CA GLN A 116 -19.52 -10.17 9.86
C GLN A 116 -18.38 -9.17 9.92
N GLY A 117 -18.57 -8.07 10.66
CA GLY A 117 -17.47 -7.17 11.00
C GLY A 117 -16.59 -7.81 12.06
N VAL A 118 -15.28 -7.65 11.91
CA VAL A 118 -14.28 -8.12 12.88
C VAL A 118 -13.38 -6.95 13.26
N VAL A 119 -13.22 -6.76 14.58
CA VAL A 119 -12.40 -5.70 15.16
C VAL A 119 -11.23 -6.34 15.88
N ARG A 120 -10.00 -5.98 15.48
CA ARG A 120 -8.75 -6.49 16.06
C ARG A 120 -7.91 -5.35 16.60
N GLU A 121 -7.45 -5.46 17.85
CA GLU A 121 -6.37 -4.60 18.37
C GLU A 121 -5.06 -5.36 18.24
N ILE A 122 -4.07 -4.79 17.57
CA ILE A 122 -2.78 -5.43 17.26
C ILE A 122 -1.65 -4.59 17.86
N ASP A 123 -0.69 -5.24 18.53
CA ASP A 123 0.57 -4.61 18.92
C ASP A 123 1.48 -4.46 17.69
N ILE A 124 1.93 -3.23 17.40
CA ILE A 124 2.72 -2.94 16.20
C ILE A 124 4.12 -3.57 16.29
N ALA A 125 4.69 -3.72 17.48
CA ALA A 125 6.06 -4.20 17.65
C ALA A 125 6.16 -5.73 17.57
N THR A 126 5.15 -6.47 18.05
CA THR A 126 5.13 -7.94 18.03
C THR A 126 4.27 -8.52 16.90
N GLY A 127 3.28 -7.79 16.39
CA GLY A 127 2.24 -8.30 15.49
C GLY A 127 1.16 -9.12 16.19
N GLU A 128 1.18 -9.21 17.52
CA GLU A 128 0.22 -9.99 18.29
C GLU A 128 -1.16 -9.31 18.34
N THR A 129 -2.21 -10.12 18.15
CA THR A 129 -3.59 -9.67 18.35
C THR A 129 -3.90 -9.64 19.85
N LEU A 130 -3.95 -8.44 20.42
CA LEU A 130 -4.26 -8.15 21.83
C LEU A 130 -5.76 -8.31 22.15
N PHE A 131 -6.62 -8.08 21.16
CA PHE A 131 -8.07 -8.17 21.27
C PHE A 131 -8.69 -8.57 19.94
N GLU A 132 -9.74 -9.40 19.97
CA GLU A 132 -10.59 -9.68 18.82
C GLU A 132 -12.07 -9.70 19.24
N TRP A 133 -12.93 -9.05 18.45
CA TRP A 133 -14.38 -9.13 18.53
C TRP A 133 -14.98 -9.37 17.15
N LYS A 134 -16.02 -10.21 17.09
CA LYS A 134 -16.73 -10.58 15.86
C LYS A 134 -18.21 -10.24 16.00
N SER A 135 -18.79 -9.57 15.01
CA SER A 135 -20.10 -8.94 15.16
C SER A 135 -21.27 -9.91 15.26
N LEU A 136 -21.15 -11.16 14.80
CA LEU A 136 -22.14 -12.23 14.99
C LEU A 136 -21.86 -13.09 16.24
N GLY A 137 -20.82 -12.78 17.01
CA GLY A 137 -20.47 -13.48 18.24
C GLY A 137 -21.37 -13.15 19.44
N PRO A 138 -21.17 -13.81 20.59
CA PRO A 138 -21.86 -13.47 21.83
C PRO A 138 -21.67 -12.00 22.20
N GLY A 139 -22.76 -11.29 22.52
CA GLY A 139 -22.72 -9.85 22.79
C GLY A 139 -22.59 -8.94 21.56
N GLY A 140 -22.66 -9.52 20.36
CA GLY A 140 -22.58 -8.83 19.07
C GLY A 140 -23.87 -8.13 18.61
N ILE A 141 -23.93 -7.81 17.32
CA ILE A 141 -25.00 -7.07 16.64
C ILE A 141 -25.84 -8.06 15.82
N PRO A 142 -27.14 -8.27 16.15
CA PRO A 142 -27.98 -9.26 15.45
C PRO A 142 -28.26 -8.89 13.99
N LEU A 143 -28.34 -9.89 13.11
CA LEU A 143 -28.66 -9.75 11.67
C LEU A 143 -29.90 -8.87 11.41
N GLY A 144 -30.95 -9.00 12.22
CA GLY A 144 -32.19 -8.22 12.08
C GLY A 144 -32.06 -6.70 12.26
N ASP A 145 -30.94 -6.20 12.80
CA ASP A 145 -30.65 -4.75 12.82
C ASP A 145 -30.25 -4.21 11.46
N SER A 146 -29.83 -5.07 10.53
CA SER A 146 -29.49 -4.65 9.17
C SER A 146 -30.69 -4.09 8.43
N THR A 147 -30.49 -3.02 7.67
CA THR A 147 -31.46 -2.43 6.73
C THR A 147 -31.31 -2.99 5.31
N VAL A 148 -30.40 -3.94 5.10
CA VAL A 148 -30.12 -4.54 3.77
C VAL A 148 -31.19 -5.56 3.40
N ASP A 149 -31.48 -5.63 2.11
CA ASP A 149 -32.21 -6.75 1.50
C ASP A 149 -31.27 -7.97 1.38
N PHE A 150 -31.48 -8.94 2.26
CA PHE A 150 -30.73 -10.20 2.26
C PHE A 150 -30.99 -11.11 1.04
N GLY A 151 -31.98 -10.76 0.19
CA GLY A 151 -32.14 -11.37 -1.13
C GLY A 151 -31.08 -10.93 -2.15
N SER A 152 -30.41 -9.79 -1.93
CA SER A 152 -29.44 -9.20 -2.85
C SER A 152 -28.03 -8.98 -2.28
N SER A 153 -27.86 -8.87 -0.96
CA SER A 153 -26.53 -8.74 -0.33
C SER A 153 -26.42 -9.43 1.04
N GLY A 154 -25.27 -10.06 1.27
CA GLY A 154 -24.87 -10.60 2.58
C GLY A 154 -24.16 -9.61 3.50
N ASP A 155 -23.89 -8.38 3.03
CA ASP A 155 -23.18 -7.36 3.82
C ASP A 155 -24.09 -6.73 4.88
N TYR A 156 -24.35 -7.46 5.96
CA TYR A 156 -25.37 -7.07 6.93
C TYR A 156 -24.98 -5.84 7.76
N LEU A 157 -23.68 -5.66 8.02
CA LEU A 157 -23.19 -4.64 8.95
C LEU A 157 -22.55 -3.46 8.23
N HIS A 158 -21.69 -3.72 7.23
CA HIS A 158 -20.83 -2.73 6.60
C HIS A 158 -20.10 -1.85 7.64
N LEU A 159 -19.17 -2.48 8.38
CA LEU A 159 -18.42 -1.85 9.46
C LEU A 159 -17.41 -0.83 8.89
N ASN A 160 -17.80 0.44 8.84
CA ASN A 160 -17.05 1.50 8.16
C ASN A 160 -15.89 2.07 9.00
N ALA A 161 -16.02 2.08 10.33
CA ALA A 161 -14.93 2.51 11.21
C ALA A 161 -15.00 1.81 12.57
N ALA A 162 -13.83 1.58 13.15
CA ALA A 162 -13.63 1.23 14.54
C ALA A 162 -12.56 2.17 15.13
N THR A 163 -12.88 2.90 16.18
CA THR A 163 -11.97 3.89 16.79
C THR A 163 -11.86 3.70 18.31
N TYR A 164 -10.73 4.13 18.88
CA TYR A 164 -10.56 4.17 20.33
C TYR A 164 -11.45 5.24 20.97
N ASP A 165 -11.99 4.93 22.14
CA ASP A 165 -12.67 5.90 23.00
C ASP A 165 -11.82 6.24 24.24
N THR A 166 -12.13 7.38 24.85
CA THR A 166 -11.43 8.00 25.98
C THR A 166 -11.43 7.18 27.28
N ASP A 167 -12.29 6.17 27.40
CA ASP A 167 -12.38 5.24 28.52
C ASP A 167 -11.68 3.89 28.26
N GLY A 168 -10.95 3.76 27.15
CA GLY A 168 -10.24 2.52 26.77
C GLY A 168 -11.13 1.46 26.11
N ASN A 169 -12.39 1.80 25.84
CA ASN A 169 -13.32 1.02 25.02
C ASN A 169 -13.27 1.45 23.55
N PHE A 170 -14.14 0.90 22.70
CA PHE A 170 -14.16 1.19 21.26
C PHE A 170 -15.50 1.77 20.80
N LEU A 171 -15.45 2.59 19.76
CA LEU A 171 -16.60 3.13 19.02
C LEU A 171 -16.63 2.55 17.61
N LEU A 172 -17.81 2.09 17.17
CA LEU A 172 -18.01 1.48 15.85
C LEU A 172 -19.09 2.24 15.08
N SER A 173 -18.89 2.49 13.79
CA SER A 173 -19.95 2.99 12.89
C SER A 173 -20.24 1.96 11.79
N ALA A 174 -21.50 1.54 11.68
CA ALA A 174 -21.92 0.51 10.75
C ALA A 174 -23.02 1.04 9.83
N THR A 175 -22.68 1.16 8.54
CA THR A 175 -23.53 1.82 7.54
C THR A 175 -24.84 1.08 7.34
N ASN A 176 -24.79 -0.26 7.28
CA ASN A 176 -25.95 -1.07 6.95
C ASN A 176 -26.88 -1.39 8.13
N THR A 177 -26.64 -0.80 9.30
CA THR A 177 -27.59 -0.78 10.43
C THR A 177 -28.07 0.63 10.80
N GLY A 178 -27.52 1.68 10.14
CA GLY A 178 -27.83 3.07 10.44
C GLY A 178 -27.41 3.52 11.85
N ALA A 179 -26.43 2.86 12.45
CA ALA A 179 -26.11 3.02 13.88
C ALA A 179 -24.62 3.17 14.20
N VAL A 180 -24.37 3.86 15.31
CA VAL A 180 -23.10 3.89 16.03
C VAL A 180 -23.22 3.05 17.30
N TYR A 181 -22.17 2.29 17.62
CA TYR A 181 -22.13 1.37 18.76
C TYR A 181 -20.92 1.66 19.64
N LYS A 182 -21.08 1.40 20.95
CA LYS A 182 -19.98 1.34 21.92
C LYS A 182 -19.70 -0.11 22.29
N LEU A 183 -18.50 -0.59 21.98
CA LEU A 183 -18.03 -1.94 22.28
C LEU A 183 -17.15 -1.90 23.53
N ASP A 184 -17.54 -2.64 24.57
CA ASP A 184 -16.73 -2.83 25.77
C ASP A 184 -15.56 -3.80 25.49
N ARG A 185 -14.34 -3.35 25.78
CA ARG A 185 -13.10 -4.08 25.49
C ARG A 185 -12.89 -5.29 26.40
N ALA A 186 -13.42 -5.28 27.63
CA ALA A 186 -13.26 -6.38 28.58
C ALA A 186 -14.38 -7.43 28.41
N ALA A 187 -15.63 -6.97 28.33
CA ALA A 187 -16.82 -7.81 28.23
C ALA A 187 -17.11 -8.30 26.79
N ARG A 188 -16.50 -7.68 25.77
CA ARG A 188 -16.73 -7.96 24.33
C ARG A 188 -18.19 -7.78 23.90
N THR A 189 -18.91 -6.88 24.57
CA THR A 189 -20.35 -6.63 24.36
C THR A 189 -20.64 -5.19 23.96
N ILE A 190 -21.71 -4.99 23.19
CA ILE A 190 -22.25 -3.63 22.94
C ILE A 190 -22.92 -3.07 24.22
N THR A 191 -22.51 -1.88 24.66
CA THR A 191 -23.01 -1.22 25.90
C THR A 191 -23.96 -0.05 25.64
N TRP A 192 -23.93 0.51 24.44
CA TRP A 192 -24.98 1.37 23.90
C TRP A 192 -24.95 1.43 22.37
N THR A 193 -26.09 1.84 21.82
CA THR A 193 -26.34 2.01 20.38
C THR A 193 -27.02 3.37 20.20
N LEU A 194 -26.50 4.18 19.27
CA LEU A 194 -27.06 5.47 18.87
C LEU A 194 -27.48 5.36 17.40
N GLY A 195 -28.79 5.50 17.15
CA GLY A 195 -29.38 5.29 15.82
C GLY A 195 -29.79 3.85 15.55
N GLY A 196 -30.17 3.58 14.29
CA GLY A 196 -30.66 2.29 13.83
C GLY A 196 -31.96 1.80 14.48
N LYS A 197 -32.33 0.55 14.17
CA LYS A 197 -33.60 -0.07 14.61
C LYS A 197 -33.73 -0.28 16.13
N ARG A 198 -32.60 -0.33 16.86
CA ARG A 198 -32.52 -0.60 18.30
C ARG A 198 -31.60 0.39 19.03
N SER A 199 -31.78 1.68 18.77
CA SER A 199 -31.11 2.74 19.55
C SER A 199 -31.44 2.57 21.04
N THR A 200 -30.40 2.45 21.87
CA THR A 200 -30.51 2.48 23.34
C THR A 200 -30.21 3.86 23.91
N VAL A 201 -29.75 4.79 23.07
CA VAL A 201 -29.59 6.21 23.37
C VAL A 201 -30.78 7.00 22.81
N THR A 202 -31.41 7.83 23.64
CA THR A 202 -32.44 8.79 23.19
C THR A 202 -31.77 10.03 22.59
N VAL A 203 -32.00 10.31 21.31
CA VAL A 203 -31.44 11.48 20.61
C VAL A 203 -32.43 12.64 20.64
N SER A 204 -31.93 13.85 20.88
CA SER A 204 -32.69 15.10 20.88
C SER A 204 -32.07 16.13 19.93
N GLY A 205 -32.91 16.99 19.34
CA GLY A 205 -32.49 18.04 18.41
C GLY A 205 -32.12 17.57 16.99
N ASP A 206 -32.17 16.26 16.71
CA ASP A 206 -31.95 15.70 15.37
C ASP A 206 -33.22 15.05 14.80
N PRO A 207 -34.00 15.76 13.97
CA PRO A 207 -35.20 15.20 13.33
C PRO A 207 -34.88 14.34 12.09
N VAL A 208 -33.63 14.33 11.62
CA VAL A 208 -33.21 13.53 10.47
C VAL A 208 -32.75 12.14 10.93
N GLY A 209 -31.94 12.08 11.99
CA GLY A 209 -31.37 10.85 12.50
C GLY A 209 -30.21 10.31 11.63
N LEU A 210 -29.50 9.30 12.12
CA LEU A 210 -28.45 8.64 11.35
C LEU A 210 -29.06 7.60 10.40
N ALA A 211 -28.56 7.54 9.17
CA ALA A 211 -28.95 6.52 8.19
C ALA A 211 -27.76 5.73 7.65
N ARG A 212 -26.60 6.37 7.48
CA ARG A 212 -25.37 5.73 6.98
C ARG A 212 -24.14 6.30 7.70
N PRO A 213 -23.99 6.00 9.00
CA PRO A 213 -22.88 6.53 9.79
C PRO A 213 -21.55 5.91 9.37
N GLN A 214 -20.56 6.79 9.26
CA GLN A 214 -19.17 6.56 8.89
C GLN A 214 -18.26 7.38 9.82
N ASP A 215 -16.99 7.02 9.89
CA ASP A 215 -15.93 7.81 10.55
C ASP A 215 -16.28 8.30 11.98
N VAL A 216 -16.85 7.43 12.82
CA VAL A 216 -17.17 7.80 14.21
C VAL A 216 -15.90 8.10 15.01
N ARG A 217 -15.88 9.25 15.70
CA ARG A 217 -14.74 9.66 16.55
C ARG A 217 -15.22 10.33 17.84
N ARG A 218 -14.60 9.98 18.97
CA ARG A 218 -14.66 10.80 20.19
C ARG A 218 -13.78 12.03 20.03
N GLN A 219 -14.31 13.20 20.36
CA GLN A 219 -13.59 14.47 20.31
C GLN A 219 -12.94 14.76 21.67
N ALA A 220 -11.90 15.62 21.68
CA ALA A 220 -11.20 16.02 22.90
C ALA A 220 -12.10 16.75 23.93
N ASP A 221 -13.24 17.30 23.49
CA ASP A 221 -14.27 17.91 24.34
C ASP A 221 -15.40 16.93 24.75
N GLY A 222 -15.22 15.63 24.50
CA GLY A 222 -16.16 14.55 24.84
C GLY A 222 -17.30 14.35 23.83
N ARG A 223 -17.50 15.26 22.87
CA ARG A 223 -18.54 15.10 21.85
C ARG A 223 -18.23 13.93 20.91
N LEU A 224 -19.28 13.39 20.30
CA LEU A 224 -19.21 12.28 19.35
C LEU A 224 -19.44 12.81 17.93
N SER A 225 -18.42 12.81 17.09
CA SER A 225 -18.53 13.13 15.65
C SER A 225 -18.89 11.90 14.84
N VAL A 226 -19.70 12.08 13.80
CA VAL A 226 -20.07 11.07 12.81
C VAL A 226 -20.21 11.76 11.45
N PHE A 227 -19.71 11.15 10.38
CA PHE A 227 -20.11 11.49 9.02
C PHE A 227 -21.28 10.60 8.62
N ASP A 228 -22.42 11.18 8.27
CA ASP A 228 -23.65 10.47 7.91
C ASP A 228 -23.89 10.66 6.41
N ASP A 229 -23.61 9.62 5.62
CA ASP A 229 -23.88 9.58 4.17
C ASP A 229 -25.38 9.34 3.91
N HIS A 230 -26.21 10.21 4.47
CA HIS A 230 -27.64 9.98 4.53
C HIS A 230 -28.21 9.88 3.10
N PRO A 231 -28.88 8.77 2.71
CA PRO A 231 -29.19 8.42 1.32
C PRO A 231 -30.45 9.13 0.77
N ALA A 232 -30.70 10.34 1.24
CA ALA A 232 -31.73 11.22 0.71
C ALA A 232 -31.05 12.44 0.08
N PRO A 233 -31.47 12.89 -1.12
CA PRO A 233 -30.78 13.95 -1.84
C PRO A 233 -30.53 15.19 -0.98
N GLY A 234 -29.27 15.59 -0.83
CA GLY A 234 -28.87 16.77 -0.05
C GLY A 234 -28.82 16.58 1.46
N THR A 235 -28.96 15.35 1.99
CA THR A 235 -28.94 15.09 3.44
C THR A 235 -27.60 14.62 4.01
N ALA A 236 -26.64 14.24 3.16
CA ALA A 236 -25.28 13.87 3.57
C ALA A 236 -24.63 14.99 4.41
N ARG A 237 -24.12 14.64 5.60
CA ARG A 237 -23.78 15.62 6.65
C ARG A 237 -22.70 15.12 7.60
N ALA A 238 -21.88 16.02 8.12
CA ALA A 238 -21.12 15.76 9.35
C ALA A 238 -21.92 16.25 10.56
N VAL A 239 -22.07 15.43 11.59
CA VAL A 239 -22.79 15.76 12.83
C VAL A 239 -21.91 15.58 14.06
N ALA A 240 -22.20 16.33 15.12
CA ALA A 240 -21.58 16.14 16.42
C ALA A 240 -22.62 16.14 17.54
N TYR A 241 -22.64 15.09 18.37
CA TYR A 241 -23.55 14.95 19.51
C TYR A 241 -22.85 15.22 20.83
N THR A 242 -23.53 15.90 21.75
CA THR A 242 -23.18 15.86 23.18
C THR A 242 -23.82 14.60 23.76
N LEU A 243 -23.03 13.75 24.43
CA LEU A 243 -23.47 12.46 24.93
C LEU A 243 -23.43 12.42 26.46
N ASN A 244 -24.49 11.87 27.07
CA ASN A 244 -24.52 11.50 28.48
C ASN A 244 -24.75 9.98 28.55
N GLU A 245 -23.68 9.23 28.81
CA GLU A 245 -23.70 7.76 28.77
C GLU A 245 -24.40 7.15 29.99
N GLN A 246 -24.46 7.85 31.12
CA GLN A 246 -25.19 7.42 32.32
C GLN A 246 -26.70 7.56 32.13
N ALA A 247 -27.15 8.68 31.56
CA ALA A 247 -28.57 8.93 31.25
C ALA A 247 -29.03 8.26 29.95
N LYS A 248 -28.11 7.73 29.14
CA LYS A 248 -28.35 7.21 27.78
C LYS A 248 -29.08 8.23 26.89
N THR A 249 -28.61 9.48 26.90
CA THR A 249 -29.16 10.57 26.07
C THR A 249 -28.08 11.22 25.22
N ALA A 250 -28.43 11.60 23.98
CA ALA A 250 -27.62 12.42 23.09
C ALA A 250 -28.39 13.68 22.67
N ALA A 251 -27.67 14.76 22.43
CA ALA A 251 -28.22 16.00 21.87
C ALA A 251 -27.37 16.45 20.67
N LEU A 252 -27.99 16.73 19.53
CA LEU A 252 -27.30 17.28 18.37
C LEU A 252 -26.73 18.66 18.72
N SER A 253 -25.41 18.78 18.69
CA SER A 253 -24.70 20.02 19.04
C SER A 253 -24.31 20.83 17.81
N ARG A 254 -23.97 20.16 16.71
CA ARG A 254 -23.56 20.76 15.43
C ARG A 254 -23.93 19.84 14.27
N GLN A 255 -24.20 20.45 13.11
CA GLN A 255 -24.26 19.77 11.83
C GLN A 255 -23.63 20.64 10.73
N PHE A 256 -23.00 20.00 9.76
CA PHE A 256 -22.42 20.62 8.57
C PHE A 256 -22.99 19.91 7.35
N VAL A 257 -23.90 20.60 6.66
CA VAL A 257 -24.55 20.15 5.43
C VAL A 257 -23.91 20.91 4.26
N PRO A 258 -23.59 20.27 3.13
CA PRO A 258 -22.98 20.95 2.00
C PRO A 258 -23.98 21.93 1.35
N SER A 259 -23.52 23.15 1.07
CA SER A 259 -24.22 24.12 0.24
C SER A 259 -23.40 24.42 -1.03
N PRO A 260 -24.00 24.37 -2.25
CA PRO A 260 -25.33 23.83 -2.53
C PRO A 260 -25.43 22.35 -2.11
N ALA A 261 -26.66 21.85 -1.97
CA ALA A 261 -26.93 20.47 -1.64
C ALA A 261 -26.24 19.53 -2.66
N LEU A 262 -25.48 18.57 -2.14
CA LEU A 262 -24.78 17.57 -2.93
C LEU A 262 -25.61 16.28 -3.05
N PRO A 263 -25.45 15.51 -4.14
CA PRO A 263 -26.02 14.16 -4.21
C PRO A 263 -25.41 13.24 -3.13
N ASP A 264 -26.00 12.07 -2.94
CA ASP A 264 -25.56 11.07 -1.95
C ASP A 264 -24.08 10.70 -2.14
N ALA A 265 -23.36 10.46 -1.04
CA ALA A 265 -21.92 10.54 -0.92
C ALA A 265 -21.29 9.29 -0.28
N GLY A 266 -21.28 8.17 -1.02
CA GLY A 266 -20.87 6.83 -0.55
C GLY A 266 -19.48 6.68 0.10
N THR A 267 -18.68 7.75 0.17
CA THR A 267 -17.38 7.85 0.84
C THR A 267 -17.24 9.22 1.50
N GLY A 268 -16.55 9.29 2.64
CA GLY A 268 -16.35 10.55 3.36
C GLY A 268 -15.77 10.41 4.77
N GLY A 269 -15.86 11.50 5.52
CA GLY A 269 -15.36 11.58 6.88
C GLY A 269 -15.52 12.97 7.51
N SER A 270 -15.35 13.03 8.83
CA SER A 270 -15.45 14.26 9.62
C SER A 270 -14.35 14.30 10.68
N GLN A 271 -13.42 15.24 10.54
CA GLN A 271 -12.30 15.41 11.46
C GLN A 271 -12.43 16.74 12.22
N PRO A 272 -12.55 16.74 13.56
CA PRO A 272 -12.37 17.94 14.36
C PRO A 272 -10.90 18.39 14.29
N LEU A 273 -10.66 19.69 14.15
CA LEU A 273 -9.32 20.27 14.05
C LEU A 273 -8.92 21.00 15.35
N PRO A 274 -7.62 21.12 15.68
CA PRO A 274 -7.17 21.77 16.92
C PRO A 274 -7.58 23.24 17.09
N ASN A 275 -7.92 23.92 15.99
CA ASN A 275 -8.43 25.31 15.99
C ASN A 275 -9.95 25.40 16.30
N GLY A 276 -10.64 24.26 16.51
CA GLY A 276 -12.09 24.20 16.76
C GLY A 276 -12.96 24.14 15.48
N ASN A 277 -12.34 24.16 14.30
CA ASN A 277 -13.00 23.95 13.02
C ASN A 277 -13.22 22.45 12.75
N TYR A 278 -13.96 22.12 11.69
CA TYR A 278 -14.20 20.76 11.23
C TYR A 278 -13.81 20.61 9.77
N LEU A 279 -12.91 19.67 9.48
CA LEU A 279 -12.73 19.18 8.12
C LEU A 279 -13.85 18.16 7.82
N VAL A 280 -14.54 18.34 6.69
CA VAL A 280 -15.59 17.43 6.23
C VAL A 280 -15.29 17.04 4.79
N THR A 281 -15.25 15.73 4.54
CA THR A 281 -14.98 15.15 3.22
C THR A 281 -16.28 14.61 2.63
N PHE A 282 -16.63 15.09 1.43
CA PHE A 282 -17.72 14.58 0.60
C PHE A 282 -17.07 13.84 -0.58
N GLY A 283 -16.75 12.55 -0.37
CA GLY A 283 -15.80 11.80 -1.19
C GLY A 283 -16.29 11.58 -2.62
N ALA A 284 -17.51 11.08 -2.79
CA ALA A 284 -18.13 10.88 -4.11
C ALA A 284 -18.24 12.17 -4.95
N GLN A 285 -18.35 13.34 -4.30
CA GLN A 285 -18.39 14.66 -4.95
C GLN A 285 -17.03 15.33 -5.06
N ARG A 286 -15.97 14.66 -4.58
CA ARG A 286 -14.57 15.09 -4.71
C ARG A 286 -14.32 16.47 -4.11
N ILE A 287 -14.96 16.75 -2.97
CA ILE A 287 -14.85 18.02 -2.25
C ILE A 287 -14.46 17.75 -0.79
N VAL A 288 -13.50 18.54 -0.30
CA VAL A 288 -13.21 18.66 1.14
C VAL A 288 -13.39 20.11 1.57
N ARG A 289 -14.01 20.33 2.73
CA ARG A 289 -14.26 21.67 3.29
C ARG A 289 -13.85 21.74 4.74
N GLU A 290 -13.19 22.82 5.13
CA GLU A 290 -13.06 23.19 6.53
C GLU A 290 -14.17 24.18 6.91
N TYR A 291 -14.96 23.83 7.92
CA TYR A 291 -16.02 24.65 8.48
C TYR A 291 -15.62 25.22 9.84
N THR A 292 -15.76 26.54 9.99
CA THR A 292 -15.70 27.22 11.29
C THR A 292 -16.79 26.72 12.26
N PRO A 293 -16.67 26.95 13.58
CA PRO A 293 -17.73 26.71 14.56
C PRO A 293 -19.11 27.28 14.19
N SER A 294 -19.15 28.39 13.46
CA SER A 294 -20.37 29.05 12.96
C SER A 294 -20.90 28.51 11.63
N GLY A 295 -20.26 27.48 11.06
CA GLY A 295 -20.68 26.87 9.79
C GLY A 295 -20.23 27.60 8.52
N ALA A 296 -19.43 28.67 8.63
CA ALA A 296 -18.82 29.31 7.47
C ALA A 296 -17.61 28.50 6.97
N VAL A 297 -17.45 28.39 5.65
CA VAL A 297 -16.34 27.66 5.01
C VAL A 297 -15.05 28.48 5.11
N ALA A 298 -14.06 27.95 5.83
CA ALA A 298 -12.71 28.52 5.95
C ALA A 298 -11.77 28.05 4.83
N PHE A 299 -11.95 26.82 4.33
CA PHE A 299 -11.19 26.23 3.22
C PHE A 299 -12.08 25.33 2.37
N GLU A 300 -11.83 25.29 1.06
CA GLU A 300 -12.41 24.31 0.14
C GLU A 300 -11.31 23.83 -0.80
N GLY A 301 -11.13 22.50 -0.86
CA GLY A 301 -10.29 21.78 -1.80
C GLY A 301 -11.13 20.89 -2.70
N ARG A 302 -10.72 20.74 -3.96
CA ARG A 302 -11.40 19.92 -4.98
C ARG A 302 -10.44 18.92 -5.59
N PHE A 303 -10.88 17.68 -5.77
CA PHE A 303 -10.09 16.63 -6.42
C PHE A 303 -10.62 16.43 -7.84
N PRO A 304 -9.86 16.74 -8.91
CA PRO A 304 -10.38 16.72 -10.27
C PRO A 304 -10.70 15.29 -10.75
N GLU A 305 -9.81 14.34 -10.47
CA GLU A 305 -9.83 13.00 -11.10
C GLU A 305 -10.24 11.88 -10.14
N TYR A 306 -9.90 12.00 -8.85
CA TYR A 306 -9.99 10.92 -7.87
C TYR A 306 -11.13 11.14 -6.86
N GLU A 307 -11.77 10.06 -6.45
CA GLU A 307 -12.72 10.01 -5.34
C GLU A 307 -11.96 9.74 -4.03
N PRO A 308 -11.76 10.72 -3.13
CA PRO A 308 -11.08 10.46 -1.86
C PRO A 308 -12.00 9.66 -0.92
N TYR A 309 -11.52 8.50 -0.48
CA TYR A 309 -12.24 7.70 0.52
C TYR A 309 -12.40 8.43 1.85
N ARG A 310 -11.31 9.07 2.30
CA ARG A 310 -11.24 9.94 3.48
C ARG A 310 -10.14 10.98 3.25
N VAL A 311 -10.27 12.16 3.86
CA VAL A 311 -9.22 13.18 3.90
C VAL A 311 -8.96 13.54 5.35
N GLN A 312 -7.69 13.69 5.70
CA GLN A 312 -7.24 14.14 7.01
C GLN A 312 -6.37 15.39 6.83
N ARG A 313 -6.51 16.37 7.72
CA ARG A 313 -5.68 17.58 7.80
C ARG A 313 -4.91 17.55 9.11
N GLU A 314 -3.60 17.78 9.02
CA GLU A 314 -2.68 17.82 10.15
C GLU A 314 -1.90 19.13 10.17
N VAL A 315 -1.37 19.50 11.33
CA VAL A 315 -0.29 20.49 11.39
C VAL A 315 0.97 19.81 10.84
N TRP A 316 1.52 20.37 9.76
CA TRP A 316 2.72 19.84 9.13
C TRP A 316 3.97 20.52 9.70
N SER A 317 4.96 19.72 10.11
CA SER A 317 6.25 20.20 10.61
C SER A 317 7.37 19.41 9.94
N GLN A 318 8.49 20.10 9.68
CA GLN A 318 9.66 19.54 9.01
C GLN A 318 10.64 18.85 9.98
N SER A 319 10.39 18.94 11.28
CA SER A 319 11.26 18.35 12.30
C SER A 319 11.25 16.82 12.17
N GLY A 320 12.42 16.23 11.87
CA GLY A 320 12.59 14.79 11.68
C GLY A 320 12.35 14.30 10.24
N LEU A 321 12.08 15.18 9.27
CA LEU A 321 12.03 14.79 7.85
C LEU A 321 13.45 14.53 7.32
N GLY A 322 13.65 13.36 6.71
CA GLY A 322 14.92 12.99 6.08
C GLY A 322 15.10 13.68 4.72
N LEU A 323 16.30 14.22 4.47
CA LEU A 323 16.70 14.64 3.13
C LEU A 323 17.08 13.39 2.32
N VAL A 324 16.18 13.00 1.43
CA VAL A 324 16.35 11.88 0.50
C VAL A 324 17.04 12.38 -0.76
N VAL A 325 18.08 11.67 -1.17
CA VAL A 325 18.82 11.92 -2.42
C VAL A 325 18.93 10.58 -3.13
N TYR A 326 18.28 10.47 -4.28
CA TYR A 326 18.48 9.36 -5.21
C TYR A 326 19.40 9.85 -6.33
N PRO A 327 20.73 9.60 -6.27
CA PRO A 327 21.59 9.86 -7.41
C PRO A 327 21.17 8.93 -8.57
N GLU A 328 20.92 9.50 -9.74
CA GLU A 328 20.68 8.70 -10.94
C GLU A 328 22.04 8.15 -11.39
N CYS A 329 22.25 6.84 -11.22
CA CYS A 329 23.43 6.14 -11.70
C CYS A 329 23.45 6.10 -13.24
N HIS A 330 23.87 7.21 -13.88
CA HIS A 330 24.24 7.20 -15.28
C HIS A 330 25.63 6.57 -15.43
N ASP A 331 25.63 5.36 -16.00
CA ASP A 331 26.82 4.54 -16.13
C ASP A 331 27.86 5.19 -17.07
N ARG A 332 29.14 5.06 -16.72
CA ARG A 332 30.35 5.18 -17.57
C ARG A 332 30.70 6.50 -18.28
N ASN A 333 29.89 7.56 -18.29
CA ASN A 333 30.34 8.81 -18.94
C ASN A 333 31.29 9.65 -18.08
N ILE A 334 32.56 9.68 -18.49
CA ILE A 334 33.70 10.42 -17.91
C ILE A 334 33.55 11.96 -18.07
N GLY A 335 32.35 12.46 -18.41
CA GLY A 335 32.05 13.86 -18.74
C GLY A 335 31.85 14.81 -17.56
N GLY A 336 31.61 14.28 -16.34
CA GLY A 336 31.58 15.07 -15.11
C GLY A 336 30.21 15.56 -14.64
N ASP A 337 29.12 15.22 -15.33
CA ASP A 337 27.75 15.56 -14.93
C ASP A 337 27.24 14.70 -13.76
N LEU A 338 26.32 15.28 -12.99
CA LEU A 338 25.55 14.65 -11.91
C LEU A 338 24.07 14.83 -12.22
N ALA A 339 23.29 13.77 -12.12
CA ALA A 339 21.83 13.83 -12.05
C ALA A 339 21.37 13.19 -10.73
N ALA A 340 20.43 13.82 -10.04
CA ALA A 340 19.84 13.28 -8.83
C ALA A 340 18.38 13.71 -8.70
N ILE A 341 17.59 12.91 -7.98
CA ILE A 341 16.27 13.29 -7.50
C ILE A 341 16.40 13.60 -6.01
N VAL A 342 15.98 14.79 -5.59
CA VAL A 342 16.04 15.24 -4.20
C VAL A 342 14.64 15.51 -3.64
N SER A 343 14.44 15.18 -2.36
CA SER A 343 13.24 15.50 -1.59
C SER A 343 13.56 15.63 -0.10
N LEU A 344 12.88 16.51 0.61
CA LEU A 344 12.90 16.59 2.07
C LEU A 344 11.57 16.05 2.61
N ALA A 345 11.15 14.90 2.10
CA ALA A 345 10.04 14.08 2.59
C ALA A 345 8.74 14.87 2.90
N GLY A 346 8.39 15.81 2.00
CA GLY A 346 7.19 16.64 2.12
C GLY A 346 7.36 18.00 2.79
N ALA A 347 8.59 18.47 3.00
CA ALA A 347 8.83 19.81 3.50
C ALA A 347 8.27 20.90 2.57
N THR A 348 7.36 21.72 3.12
CA THR A 348 6.66 22.78 2.41
C THR A 348 7.53 23.99 2.08
N ASP A 349 8.53 24.29 2.93
CA ASP A 349 9.20 25.60 2.92
C ASP A 349 10.50 25.58 2.12
N VAL A 350 10.86 24.45 1.51
CA VAL A 350 12.01 24.37 0.59
C VAL A 350 11.70 25.24 -0.62
N ALA A 351 12.45 26.32 -0.80
CA ALA A 351 12.36 27.21 -1.95
C ALA A 351 13.44 26.88 -2.99
N THR A 352 14.60 26.39 -2.56
CA THR A 352 15.74 26.11 -3.44
C THR A 352 16.53 24.89 -2.98
N TRP A 353 16.88 24.06 -3.96
CA TRP A 353 17.85 22.98 -3.85
C TRP A 353 19.22 23.46 -4.31
N GLU A 354 20.20 23.50 -3.42
CA GLU A 354 21.58 23.86 -3.80
C GLU A 354 22.45 22.62 -3.95
N VAL A 355 23.18 22.54 -5.06
CA VAL A 355 24.25 21.55 -5.25
C VAL A 355 25.57 22.23 -4.90
N TRP A 356 26.26 21.67 -3.92
CA TRP A 356 27.58 22.09 -3.49
C TRP A 356 28.60 21.03 -3.88
N ALA A 357 29.71 21.41 -4.51
CA ALA A 357 30.76 20.48 -4.90
C ALA A 357 32.15 21.11 -4.77
N GLY A 358 33.18 20.27 -4.67
CA GLY A 358 34.56 20.73 -4.54
C GLY A 358 35.55 19.62 -4.23
N ALA A 359 36.83 19.98 -4.22
CA ALA A 359 37.92 19.02 -4.10
C ALA A 359 38.18 18.58 -2.66
N ARG A 360 37.61 19.28 -1.67
CA ARG A 360 37.68 19.00 -0.22
C ARG A 360 36.40 19.45 0.49
N GLU A 361 36.08 18.89 1.65
CA GLU A 361 34.83 19.23 2.37
C GLU A 361 34.75 20.70 2.80
N THR A 362 35.86 21.28 3.25
CA THR A 362 35.98 22.72 3.58
C THR A 362 36.01 23.63 2.35
N ALA A 363 36.25 23.07 1.17
CA ALA A 363 36.33 23.79 -0.10
C ALA A 363 35.12 23.53 -1.02
N LEU A 364 34.04 22.95 -0.50
CA LEU A 364 32.77 22.82 -1.23
C LEU A 364 32.22 24.22 -1.53
N ARG A 365 31.96 24.48 -2.82
CA ARG A 365 31.32 25.71 -3.31
C ARG A 365 29.99 25.37 -3.96
N LYS A 366 29.02 26.29 -3.91
CA LYS A 366 27.76 26.17 -4.64
C LYS A 366 28.06 26.14 -6.14
N VAL A 367 27.77 25.01 -6.80
CA VAL A 367 27.98 24.83 -8.25
C VAL A 367 26.68 24.95 -9.04
N ALA A 368 25.53 24.67 -8.42
CA ALA A 368 24.23 24.89 -9.03
C ALA A 368 23.15 25.18 -7.96
N ALA A 369 22.02 25.73 -8.41
CA ALA A 369 20.78 25.79 -7.64
C ALA A 369 19.57 25.59 -8.54
N PHE A 370 18.55 24.96 -7.98
CA PHE A 370 17.30 24.64 -8.66
C PHE A 370 16.13 25.09 -7.78
N PRO A 371 15.10 25.76 -8.32
CA PRO A 371 13.89 26.01 -7.56
C PRO A 371 13.27 24.66 -7.16
N ALA A 372 12.68 24.59 -5.97
CA ALA A 372 11.85 23.45 -5.61
C ALA A 372 10.56 23.49 -6.44
N THR A 373 10.26 22.42 -7.17
CA THR A 373 9.11 22.37 -8.11
C THR A 373 7.91 21.62 -7.54
N ASP A 374 8.16 20.53 -6.81
CA ASP A 374 7.13 19.62 -6.27
C ASP A 374 7.75 18.75 -5.15
N PHE A 375 7.01 17.73 -4.66
CA PHE A 375 7.47 16.74 -3.68
C PHE A 375 8.87 16.14 -3.97
N TYR A 376 9.18 15.93 -5.26
CA TYR A 376 10.52 15.61 -5.75
C TYR A 376 11.00 16.71 -6.69
N THR A 377 12.30 17.02 -6.68
CA THR A 377 12.94 17.87 -7.70
C THR A 377 14.09 17.10 -8.33
N LYS A 378 14.08 16.98 -9.67
CA LYS A 378 15.23 16.48 -10.42
C LYS A 378 16.25 17.62 -10.60
N VAL A 379 17.48 17.37 -10.20
CA VAL A 379 18.58 18.33 -10.23
C VAL A 379 19.73 17.76 -11.06
N THR A 380 20.25 18.56 -12.00
CA THR A 380 21.30 18.14 -12.94
C THR A 380 22.41 19.18 -12.97
N ALA A 381 23.62 18.83 -12.52
CA ALA A 381 24.73 19.76 -12.37
C ALA A 381 26.05 19.19 -12.91
N THR A 382 26.76 19.96 -13.73
CA THR A 382 28.14 19.65 -14.13
C THR A 382 29.09 19.96 -12.98
N LEU A 383 29.69 18.94 -12.37
CA LEU A 383 30.56 19.13 -11.20
C LEU A 383 32.00 19.52 -11.57
N GLY A 384 32.41 19.21 -12.80
CA GLY A 384 33.80 19.32 -13.25
C GLY A 384 34.75 18.35 -12.53
N TRP A 385 36.04 18.39 -12.90
CA TRP A 385 37.08 17.53 -12.32
C TRP A 385 37.41 17.86 -10.87
N GLU A 386 37.20 19.11 -10.45
CA GLU A 386 37.36 19.52 -9.04
C GLU A 386 36.19 19.06 -8.15
N GLY A 387 35.02 18.73 -8.71
CA GLY A 387 33.80 18.42 -7.95
C GLY A 387 33.66 16.94 -7.55
N ALA A 388 34.74 16.29 -7.10
CA ALA A 388 34.72 14.87 -6.74
C ALA A 388 33.91 14.57 -5.46
N LEU A 389 33.79 15.56 -4.56
CA LEU A 389 32.86 15.55 -3.43
C LEU A 389 31.68 16.47 -3.75
N TYR A 390 30.48 16.08 -3.38
CA TYR A 390 29.26 16.86 -3.58
C TYR A 390 28.22 16.63 -2.47
N ARG A 391 27.34 17.61 -2.25
CA ARG A 391 26.19 17.50 -1.34
C ARG A 391 25.04 18.40 -1.75
N PHE A 392 23.88 18.14 -1.19
CA PHE A 392 22.67 18.90 -1.43
C PHE A 392 22.26 19.67 -0.18
N ARG A 393 21.66 20.85 -0.37
CA ARG A 393 20.99 21.61 0.69
C ARG A 393 19.56 21.94 0.29
N ALA A 394 18.64 21.72 1.20
CA ALA A 394 17.31 22.32 1.17
C ALA A 394 17.41 23.72 1.82
N VAL A 395 16.98 24.76 1.11
CA VAL A 395 17.06 26.15 1.56
C VAL A 395 15.69 26.80 1.43
N ASP A 396 15.27 27.55 2.45
CA ASP A 396 13.99 28.28 2.44
C ASP A 396 14.08 29.64 1.72
N SER A 397 12.93 30.30 1.56
CA SER A 397 12.81 31.59 0.86
C SER A 397 13.54 32.74 1.55
N SER A 398 13.96 32.59 2.82
CA SER A 398 14.80 33.55 3.54
C SER A 398 16.31 33.31 3.34
N GLY A 399 16.69 32.22 2.67
CA GLY A 399 18.07 31.78 2.51
C GLY A 399 18.58 30.91 3.68
N ARG A 400 17.73 30.52 4.62
CA ARG A 400 18.10 29.64 5.73
C ARG A 400 18.13 28.18 5.27
N VAL A 401 19.19 27.48 5.62
CA VAL A 401 19.34 26.04 5.34
C VAL A 401 18.39 25.25 6.26
N LEU A 402 17.48 24.49 5.65
CA LEU A 402 16.52 23.60 6.32
C LEU A 402 17.16 22.24 6.62
N ALA A 403 17.85 21.68 5.62
CA ALA A 403 18.55 20.41 5.72
C ALA A 403 19.80 20.42 4.83
N THR A 404 20.83 19.66 5.23
CA THR A 404 22.02 19.38 4.41
C THR A 404 22.17 17.87 4.34
N SER A 405 22.40 17.32 3.16
CA SER A 405 22.64 15.88 2.99
C SER A 405 23.99 15.48 3.59
N ALA A 406 24.27 14.18 3.65
CA ALA A 406 25.65 13.72 3.74
C ALA A 406 26.49 14.32 2.60
N THR A 407 27.81 14.46 2.80
CA THR A 407 28.74 14.66 1.69
C THR A 407 28.88 13.32 0.96
N TYR A 408 28.48 13.30 -0.31
CA TYR A 408 28.71 12.19 -1.21
C TYR A 408 30.07 12.34 -1.87
N SER A 409 30.77 11.22 -2.03
CA SER A 409 32.02 11.10 -2.76
C SER A 409 31.77 10.34 -4.07
N ARG A 410 32.53 10.62 -5.13
CA ARG A 410 32.63 9.72 -6.30
C ARG A 410 33.52 8.49 -5.96
N GLY A 411 33.10 7.70 -4.97
CA GLY A 411 33.77 6.47 -4.49
C GLY A 411 33.49 6.14 -3.00
N PRO A 412 33.77 4.92 -2.52
CA PRO A 412 33.43 4.46 -1.16
C PRO A 412 34.41 4.98 -0.08
N ILE A 413 34.37 6.30 0.16
CA ILE A 413 35.03 7.02 1.27
C ILE A 413 34.84 6.37 2.65
N GLU A 414 33.58 6.44 3.04
CA GLU A 414 33.13 6.53 4.42
C GLU A 414 32.73 5.16 4.97
N GLU A 415 32.12 4.34 4.12
CA GLU A 415 31.82 2.93 4.34
C GLU A 415 33.13 2.18 4.69
N LYS A 416 34.15 2.37 3.85
CA LYS A 416 35.51 1.84 4.02
C LYS A 416 36.17 2.22 5.36
N TYR A 417 35.91 3.40 5.94
CA TYR A 417 36.46 3.81 7.24
C TYR A 417 35.65 3.27 8.43
N ALA A 418 34.33 3.16 8.28
CA ALA A 418 33.48 2.48 9.25
C ALA A 418 33.86 1.00 9.37
N GLU A 419 34.07 0.30 8.24
CA GLU A 419 34.61 -1.08 8.18
C GLU A 419 35.90 -1.27 9.00
N LEU A 420 36.79 -0.27 8.97
CA LEU A 420 38.09 -0.33 9.65
C LEU A 420 37.97 -0.26 11.19
N GLY A 421 36.81 0.12 11.72
CA GLY A 421 36.56 0.37 13.15
C GLY A 421 36.49 1.85 13.53
N GLY A 422 36.46 2.76 12.55
CA GLY A 422 36.37 4.20 12.77
C GLY A 422 37.50 4.74 13.68
N PRO A 423 37.20 5.65 14.63
CA PRO A 423 38.17 6.14 15.62
C PRO A 423 38.88 5.08 16.46
N GLY A 424 38.27 3.91 16.64
CA GLY A 424 38.87 2.76 17.36
C GLY A 424 39.73 1.85 16.49
N SER A 425 39.87 2.17 15.20
CA SER A 425 40.69 1.41 14.25
C SER A 425 42.19 1.67 14.45
N TRP A 426 43.01 0.84 13.80
CA TRP A 426 44.46 1.08 13.69
C TRP A 426 44.81 2.36 12.91
N LEU A 427 43.87 2.94 12.15
CA LEU A 427 44.06 4.23 11.45
C LEU A 427 43.90 5.44 12.38
N GLY A 428 43.23 5.28 13.53
CA GLY A 428 42.86 6.37 14.43
C GLY A 428 41.83 7.33 13.82
N ASN A 429 41.67 8.51 14.42
CA ASN A 429 40.72 9.55 13.97
C ASN A 429 41.06 10.10 12.57
N PRO A 430 40.09 10.67 11.82
CA PRO A 430 40.39 11.44 10.62
C PRO A 430 41.25 12.66 10.93
N VAL A 431 42.28 12.89 10.13
CA VAL A 431 43.19 14.03 10.26
C VAL A 431 43.08 14.93 9.03
N GLY A 432 42.39 16.06 9.21
CA GLY A 432 42.09 17.00 8.13
C GLY A 432 40.93 16.53 7.23
N ASP A 433 40.64 17.34 6.21
CA ASP A 433 39.48 17.13 5.33
C ASP A 433 39.71 16.06 4.27
N ARG A 434 38.62 15.48 3.74
CA ARG A 434 38.66 14.65 2.51
C ARG A 434 39.25 15.45 1.37
N TYR A 435 39.92 14.77 0.44
CA TYR A 435 40.56 15.40 -0.71
C TYR A 435 40.61 14.48 -1.94
N VAL A 436 41.08 15.00 -3.08
CA VAL A 436 41.38 14.20 -4.27
C VAL A 436 42.87 13.89 -4.32
N PHE A 437 43.22 12.61 -4.34
CA PHE A 437 44.60 12.13 -4.51
C PHE A 437 45.04 12.25 -5.98
N PRO A 438 46.34 12.44 -6.28
CA PRO A 438 46.84 12.42 -7.65
C PRO A 438 46.32 11.21 -8.44
N HIS A 439 45.93 11.44 -9.70
CA HIS A 439 45.23 10.49 -10.58
C HIS A 439 43.72 10.28 -10.33
N HIS A 440 43.04 11.24 -9.68
CA HIS A 440 41.57 11.41 -9.67
C HIS A 440 40.77 10.47 -8.76
N PHE A 441 41.36 9.94 -7.70
CA PHE A 441 40.63 9.13 -6.70
C PHE A 441 40.34 9.96 -5.44
N PRO A 442 39.13 9.86 -4.85
CA PRO A 442 38.88 10.36 -3.51
C PRO A 442 39.87 9.77 -2.49
N ALA A 443 40.20 10.55 -1.46
CA ALA A 443 41.03 10.14 -0.35
C ALA A 443 40.65 10.84 0.98
N GLN A 444 40.95 10.20 2.10
CA GLN A 444 40.89 10.77 3.45
C GLN A 444 42.10 10.29 4.25
N ASN A 445 42.74 11.21 4.99
CA ASN A 445 43.83 10.90 5.90
C ASN A 445 43.30 10.65 7.32
N TYR A 446 44.03 9.83 8.07
CA TYR A 446 43.78 9.46 9.46
C TYR A 446 45.08 9.54 10.26
N GLU A 447 45.02 9.47 11.58
CA GLU A 447 46.18 9.61 12.49
C GLU A 447 47.35 8.68 12.12
N HIS A 448 47.07 7.52 11.52
CA HIS A 448 48.05 6.47 11.22
C HIS A 448 48.01 5.95 9.76
N GLY A 449 47.33 6.65 8.84
CA GLY A 449 47.31 6.25 7.42
C GLY A 449 46.31 7.03 6.56
N ALA A 450 45.96 6.50 5.40
CA ALA A 450 44.98 7.10 4.50
C ALA A 450 44.17 6.05 3.75
N ILE A 451 42.90 6.35 3.49
CA ILE A 451 42.06 5.58 2.57
C ILE A 451 42.08 6.29 1.21
N ILE A 452 42.30 5.53 0.15
CA ILE A 452 42.16 5.95 -1.25
C ILE A 452 41.19 4.97 -1.90
N ALA A 453 40.23 5.47 -2.68
CA ALA A 453 39.06 4.71 -3.14
C ALA A 453 39.38 3.65 -4.22
N ARG A 454 40.12 2.58 -3.86
CA ARG A 454 40.39 1.40 -4.69
C ARG A 454 40.62 0.05 -3.94
N THR A 455 40.61 -0.10 -2.59
CA THR A 455 41.03 -1.41 -1.94
C THR A 455 40.62 -1.69 -0.45
N ALA A 456 40.56 -2.99 -0.04
CA ALA A 456 40.27 -3.65 1.29
C ALA A 456 38.74 -3.90 1.63
N MET A 457 38.26 -4.69 2.64
CA MET A 457 38.84 -5.20 3.94
C MET A 457 38.20 -6.51 4.57
N THR A 458 38.38 -6.83 5.86
CA THR A 458 38.83 -8.17 6.35
C THR A 458 37.93 -9.05 7.27
N LEU A 459 38.38 -10.30 7.48
CA LEU A 459 37.62 -11.56 7.69
C LEU A 459 37.12 -11.97 9.12
N GLY A 460 37.32 -11.16 10.17
CA GLY A 460 37.34 -11.65 11.57
C GLY A 460 35.99 -11.90 12.29
N ALA A 461 35.17 -10.85 12.46
CA ALA A 461 33.95 -10.89 13.30
C ALA A 461 32.89 -11.86 12.76
N LEU A 462 32.82 -11.93 11.45
CA LEU A 462 31.94 -12.75 10.63
C LEU A 462 31.96 -14.25 10.98
N GLY A 463 33.13 -14.78 11.37
CA GLY A 463 33.25 -16.18 11.78
C GLY A 463 32.51 -16.50 13.09
N ALA A 464 32.30 -15.53 13.97
CA ALA A 464 31.54 -15.74 15.21
C ALA A 464 30.03 -15.82 14.94
N TYR A 465 29.50 -14.96 14.06
CA TYR A 465 28.11 -14.98 13.62
C TYR A 465 27.73 -16.35 13.02
N LEU A 466 28.49 -16.85 12.05
CA LEU A 466 28.21 -18.14 11.41
C LEU A 466 28.26 -19.34 12.38
N ARG A 467 29.10 -19.28 13.43
CA ARG A 467 29.14 -20.32 14.48
C ARG A 467 27.90 -20.27 15.39
N SER A 468 27.35 -19.09 15.65
CA SER A 468 26.10 -18.95 16.43
C SER A 468 24.86 -19.51 15.70
N LYS A 469 24.97 -19.67 14.37
CA LYS A 469 23.91 -20.14 13.47
C LYS A 469 24.11 -21.59 13.00
N ASP A 470 25.15 -22.28 13.48
CA ASP A 470 25.60 -23.63 13.07
C ASP A 470 25.84 -23.83 11.56
N VAL A 471 26.09 -22.74 10.82
CA VAL A 471 26.32 -22.76 9.35
C VAL A 471 27.78 -22.52 8.96
N TYR A 472 28.70 -22.40 9.93
CA TYR A 472 30.14 -22.26 9.66
C TYR A 472 30.72 -23.41 8.83
N GLY A 473 30.24 -24.65 9.04
CA GLY A 473 30.63 -25.82 8.23
C GLY A 473 30.18 -25.70 6.76
N PRO A 474 28.87 -25.54 6.49
CA PRO A 474 28.33 -25.33 5.15
C PRO A 474 28.87 -24.11 4.39
N MET A 475 29.11 -22.99 5.08
CA MET A 475 29.64 -21.76 4.47
C MET A 475 31.15 -21.83 4.21
N GLY A 476 31.89 -22.55 5.06
CA GLY A 476 33.34 -22.71 4.97
C GLY A 476 34.12 -21.46 5.39
N MET A 477 35.40 -21.41 5.01
CA MET A 477 36.22 -20.20 5.18
C MET A 477 35.74 -19.09 4.22
N PRO A 478 35.86 -17.81 4.60
CA PRO A 478 35.53 -16.74 3.67
C PRO A 478 36.54 -16.73 2.50
N ALA A 479 36.03 -16.56 1.30
CA ALA A 479 36.76 -16.71 0.03
C ALA A 479 37.27 -15.37 -0.51
N ALA A 480 36.71 -14.26 -0.01
CA ALA A 480 37.18 -12.91 -0.27
C ALA A 480 37.00 -12.06 1.00
N ASP A 481 37.70 -10.93 1.01
CA ASP A 481 37.46 -9.81 1.90
C ASP A 481 35.99 -9.31 1.80
N THR A 482 35.47 -8.76 2.90
CA THR A 482 34.18 -8.07 2.95
C THR A 482 34.20 -6.85 2.02
N ALA A 483 33.09 -6.62 1.34
CA ALA A 483 32.89 -5.51 0.43
C ALA A 483 31.61 -4.74 0.76
N ASP A 484 31.71 -3.42 0.84
CA ASP A 484 30.55 -2.54 0.90
C ASP A 484 29.72 -2.60 -0.40
N VAL A 485 28.40 -2.53 -0.28
CA VAL A 485 27.44 -2.50 -1.39
C VAL A 485 26.28 -1.54 -1.05
N PRO A 486 25.61 -0.90 -2.02
CA PRO A 486 24.64 0.16 -1.74
C PRO A 486 23.55 -0.24 -0.72
N GLY A 487 23.65 0.29 0.51
CA GLY A 487 22.74 0.02 1.63
C GLY A 487 23.28 -0.92 2.74
N GLY A 488 24.53 -1.39 2.66
CA GLY A 488 25.10 -2.30 3.65
C GLY A 488 26.36 -3.04 3.16
N GLN A 489 26.59 -4.26 3.63
CA GLN A 489 27.84 -5.00 3.39
C GLN A 489 27.57 -6.41 2.87
N VAL A 490 28.51 -6.95 2.08
CA VAL A 490 28.54 -8.37 1.67
C VAL A 490 29.88 -9.00 2.01
N THR A 491 29.89 -10.23 2.52
CA THR A 491 31.12 -11.04 2.55
C THR A 491 30.91 -12.37 1.86
N VAL A 492 31.87 -12.79 1.05
CA VAL A 492 31.83 -14.01 0.24
C VAL A 492 32.62 -15.14 0.91
N PHE A 493 32.03 -16.33 0.93
CA PHE A 493 32.59 -17.57 1.43
C PHE A 493 32.50 -18.66 0.36
N GLY A 494 33.25 -19.76 0.56
CA GLY A 494 33.20 -20.90 -0.36
C GLY A 494 31.79 -21.48 -0.55
N GLY A 495 30.95 -21.45 0.49
CA GLY A 495 29.58 -21.96 0.46
C GLY A 495 28.45 -20.93 0.44
N GLY A 496 28.75 -19.62 0.54
CA GLY A 496 27.71 -18.59 0.49
C GLY A 496 28.16 -17.16 0.67
N VAL A 497 27.19 -16.26 0.88
CA VAL A 497 27.43 -14.88 1.30
C VAL A 497 26.70 -14.55 2.60
N VAL A 498 27.27 -13.63 3.37
CA VAL A 498 26.55 -12.92 4.43
C VAL A 498 26.34 -11.49 3.96
N LEU A 499 25.15 -10.97 4.22
CA LEU A 499 24.68 -9.65 3.84
C LEU A 499 24.16 -8.93 5.07
N GLU A 500 24.64 -7.73 5.32
CA GLU A 500 24.32 -6.97 6.53
C GLU A 500 23.85 -5.57 6.18
N SER A 501 22.72 -5.13 6.75
CA SER A 501 22.28 -3.72 6.68
C SER A 501 21.90 -3.20 8.07
N ALA A 502 21.99 -1.89 8.28
CA ALA A 502 21.52 -1.27 9.51
C ALA A 502 19.98 -1.40 9.72
N ALA A 503 19.21 -1.68 8.67
CA ALA A 503 17.76 -1.81 8.72
C ALA A 503 17.29 -3.24 9.06
N THR A 504 18.05 -4.26 8.65
CA THR A 504 17.65 -5.68 8.75
C THR A 504 18.58 -6.52 9.63
N GLY A 505 19.84 -6.12 9.79
CA GLY A 505 20.89 -6.91 10.43
C GLY A 505 21.63 -7.82 9.45
N ALA A 506 22.48 -8.69 9.99
CA ALA A 506 23.26 -9.67 9.23
C ALA A 506 22.45 -10.94 8.94
N HIS A 507 22.44 -11.36 7.68
CA HIS A 507 21.75 -12.55 7.17
C HIS A 507 22.64 -13.36 6.23
N TRP A 508 22.53 -14.68 6.27
CA TRP A 508 23.33 -15.58 5.42
C TRP A 508 22.49 -16.25 4.33
N MET A 509 23.11 -16.55 3.20
CA MET A 509 22.53 -17.31 2.08
C MET A 509 23.63 -18.10 1.33
N ARG A 510 23.29 -19.23 0.70
CA ARG A 510 24.26 -20.02 -0.09
C ARG A 510 24.67 -19.36 -1.41
N THR A 511 25.81 -19.77 -1.99
CA THR A 511 26.44 -19.11 -3.16
C THR A 511 25.51 -19.01 -4.37
N LYS A 512 24.67 -20.03 -4.58
CA LYS A 512 23.62 -20.04 -5.63
C LYS A 512 22.67 -18.83 -5.60
N TYR A 513 22.46 -18.24 -4.41
CA TYR A 513 21.67 -17.01 -4.24
C TYR A 513 22.53 -15.74 -4.41
N ALA A 514 23.81 -15.81 -4.07
CA ALA A 514 24.75 -14.70 -4.26
C ALA A 514 24.92 -14.37 -5.75
N ASP A 515 25.11 -15.38 -6.59
CA ASP A 515 25.24 -15.22 -8.04
C ASP A 515 23.97 -14.59 -8.65
N ALA A 516 22.78 -14.99 -8.16
CA ALA A 516 21.50 -14.38 -8.55
C ALA A 516 21.33 -12.92 -8.04
N ARG A 517 21.89 -12.57 -6.87
CA ARG A 517 21.84 -11.20 -6.32
C ARG A 517 22.80 -10.24 -7.02
N THR A 518 23.98 -10.69 -7.45
CA THR A 518 24.95 -9.80 -8.14
C THR A 518 24.45 -9.23 -9.47
N ALA A 519 23.37 -9.79 -10.03
CA ALA A 519 22.66 -9.23 -11.17
C ALA A 519 21.66 -8.10 -10.82
N ASN A 520 21.19 -8.00 -9.57
CA ASN A 520 19.95 -7.29 -9.24
C ASN A 520 20.00 -6.44 -7.96
N LEU A 521 20.10 -5.12 -8.14
CA LEU A 521 20.11 -4.12 -7.06
C LEU A 521 18.72 -3.82 -6.46
N TRP A 522 17.63 -4.29 -7.07
CA TRP A 522 16.26 -3.83 -6.81
C TRP A 522 15.56 -4.54 -5.64
N LEU A 523 16.02 -5.75 -5.28
CA LEU A 523 15.53 -6.52 -4.12
C LEU A 523 15.83 -5.85 -2.77
N GLY A 524 16.93 -5.09 -2.69
CA GLY A 524 17.45 -4.50 -1.47
C GLY A 524 18.29 -5.50 -0.64
N PHE A 525 18.12 -5.46 0.69
CA PHE A 525 18.77 -6.36 1.62
C PHE A 525 17.84 -7.48 2.09
N PRO A 526 18.39 -8.66 2.43
CA PRO A 526 17.61 -9.71 3.07
C PRO A 526 17.03 -9.21 4.38
N VAL A 527 15.80 -9.63 4.68
CA VAL A 527 15.07 -9.39 5.94
C VAL A 527 15.04 -10.63 6.85
N GLY A 528 15.70 -11.70 6.42
CA GLY A 528 15.77 -12.99 7.09
C GLY A 528 16.90 -13.85 6.51
N ASP A 529 17.30 -14.87 7.26
CA ASP A 529 18.24 -15.90 6.81
C ASP A 529 17.59 -16.80 5.73
N GLU A 530 18.36 -17.73 5.17
CA GLU A 530 17.80 -18.80 4.32
C GLU A 530 16.77 -19.64 5.10
N GLU A 531 15.50 -19.51 4.71
CA GLU A 531 14.38 -20.28 5.25
C GLU A 531 14.21 -21.56 4.42
N THR A 532 13.99 -22.70 5.08
CA THR A 532 13.83 -24.02 4.44
C THR A 532 12.40 -24.56 4.48
N ARG A 533 11.46 -23.78 5.00
CA ARG A 533 10.04 -24.13 5.16
C ARG A 533 9.13 -22.92 4.95
N CYS A 534 7.90 -23.17 4.51
CA CYS A 534 6.77 -22.24 4.69
C CYS A 534 5.59 -22.99 5.30
N GLU A 535 4.68 -22.25 5.91
CA GLU A 535 3.41 -22.77 6.42
C GLU A 535 2.40 -22.86 5.26
N ASN A 536 1.78 -24.03 5.12
CA ASN A 536 0.67 -24.24 4.19
C ASN A 536 -0.66 -23.77 4.80
N SER A 537 -1.71 -23.71 3.98
CA SER A 537 -3.07 -23.29 4.38
C SER A 537 -3.77 -24.19 5.41
N SER A 538 -3.11 -25.26 5.88
CA SER A 538 -3.57 -26.15 6.95
C SER A 538 -2.67 -26.06 8.21
N GLY A 539 -1.74 -25.11 8.28
CA GLY A 539 -0.77 -24.98 9.38
C GLY A 539 0.36 -26.01 9.36
N GLY A 540 0.52 -26.76 8.26
CA GLY A 540 1.61 -27.72 8.07
C GLY A 540 2.86 -27.06 7.47
N ALA A 541 4.03 -27.37 8.01
CA ALA A 541 5.29 -26.83 7.51
C ALA A 541 5.84 -27.67 6.34
N GLU A 542 5.69 -27.15 5.11
CA GLU A 542 6.13 -27.77 3.86
C GLU A 542 7.57 -27.33 3.49
N PRO A 543 8.33 -28.07 2.65
CA PRO A 543 9.72 -27.70 2.28
C PRO A 543 9.82 -26.63 1.17
N LEU A 544 10.45 -25.48 1.48
CA LEU A 544 10.71 -24.36 0.55
C LEU A 544 12.07 -23.76 0.90
N THR A 545 13.04 -23.73 0.00
CA THR A 545 14.25 -22.92 0.21
C THR A 545 14.06 -21.52 -0.36
N ARG A 546 14.15 -20.48 0.47
CA ARG A 546 14.05 -19.07 0.05
C ARG A 546 14.97 -18.17 0.86
N VAL A 547 15.21 -16.96 0.33
CA VAL A 547 15.66 -15.81 1.13
C VAL A 547 14.74 -14.63 0.81
N ARG A 548 14.18 -14.00 1.84
CA ARG A 548 13.30 -12.82 1.71
C ARG A 548 14.10 -11.54 1.81
N PHE A 549 13.72 -10.52 1.04
CA PHE A 549 14.33 -9.20 0.95
C PHE A 549 13.24 -8.11 1.08
N GLY A 550 13.65 -6.86 1.34
CA GLY A 550 12.71 -5.75 1.56
C GLY A 550 11.74 -5.47 0.39
N ASN A 551 12.13 -5.80 -0.85
CA ASN A 551 11.31 -5.64 -2.05
C ASN A 551 11.07 -6.95 -2.84
N GLY A 552 11.35 -8.14 -2.27
CA GLY A 552 11.21 -9.39 -3.02
C GLY A 552 11.69 -10.64 -2.31
N ALA A 553 11.83 -11.74 -3.05
CA ALA A 553 12.50 -12.95 -2.60
C ALA A 553 13.32 -13.60 -3.71
N LEU A 554 14.36 -14.33 -3.30
CA LEU A 554 14.99 -15.36 -4.11
C LEU A 554 14.48 -16.72 -3.65
N ILE A 555 13.97 -17.53 -4.58
CA ILE A 555 13.29 -18.80 -4.29
C ILE A 555 13.89 -19.91 -5.14
N GLU A 556 14.26 -21.03 -4.52
CA GLU A 556 14.78 -22.21 -5.20
C GLU A 556 13.67 -23.22 -5.52
N THR A 557 13.68 -23.76 -6.75
CA THR A 557 12.88 -24.95 -7.10
C THR A 557 13.56 -26.25 -6.68
N PRO A 558 12.81 -27.22 -6.11
CA PRO A 558 13.27 -28.58 -5.86
C PRO A 558 13.75 -29.28 -7.13
N GLY A 559 14.67 -30.24 -6.97
CA GLY A 559 15.18 -31.07 -8.07
C GLY A 559 16.31 -30.40 -8.86
N GLU A 560 16.02 -29.34 -9.60
CA GLU A 560 17.01 -28.65 -10.44
C GLU A 560 17.87 -27.62 -9.68
N GLY A 561 17.43 -27.16 -8.49
CA GLY A 561 18.15 -26.18 -7.69
C GLY A 561 18.20 -24.78 -8.31
N ARG A 562 17.27 -24.47 -9.22
CA ARG A 562 17.22 -23.18 -9.92
C ARG A 562 16.67 -22.12 -8.98
N VAL A 563 17.40 -21.02 -8.87
CA VAL A 563 17.00 -19.84 -8.11
C VAL A 563 16.26 -18.88 -9.05
N PHE A 564 15.08 -18.44 -8.63
CA PHE A 564 14.29 -17.43 -9.30
C PHE A 564 14.12 -16.19 -8.43
N GLU A 565 14.14 -15.04 -9.08
CA GLU A 565 13.86 -13.74 -8.48
C GLU A 565 12.39 -13.36 -8.71
N VAL A 566 11.73 -12.98 -7.62
CA VAL A 566 10.38 -12.40 -7.63
C VAL A 566 10.42 -11.11 -6.82
N HIS A 567 10.06 -9.96 -7.40
CA HIS A 567 10.23 -8.66 -6.74
C HIS A 567 9.04 -7.70 -6.96
N GLY A 568 9.06 -6.55 -6.29
CA GLY A 568 8.10 -5.46 -6.46
C GLY A 568 6.64 -5.88 -6.29
N GLY A 569 5.77 -5.40 -7.19
CA GLY A 569 4.35 -5.76 -7.20
C GLY A 569 4.11 -7.26 -7.43
N ILE A 570 4.94 -7.92 -8.23
CA ILE A 570 4.80 -9.36 -8.53
C ILE A 570 5.06 -10.19 -7.27
N TRP A 571 6.09 -9.84 -6.50
CA TRP A 571 6.33 -10.42 -5.18
C TRP A 571 5.16 -10.22 -4.23
N ILE A 572 4.67 -8.98 -4.12
CA ILE A 572 3.54 -8.63 -3.25
C ILE A 572 2.31 -9.52 -3.53
N THR A 573 1.95 -9.71 -4.81
CA THR A 573 0.83 -10.58 -5.20
C THR A 573 1.13 -12.06 -4.97
N TYR A 574 2.33 -12.55 -5.31
CA TYR A 574 2.73 -13.94 -5.09
C TYR A 574 2.80 -14.32 -3.60
N ALA A 575 3.33 -13.43 -2.75
CA ALA A 575 3.37 -13.59 -1.31
C ALA A 575 1.95 -13.64 -0.70
N SER A 576 1.01 -12.83 -1.21
CA SER A 576 -0.39 -12.89 -0.79
C SER A 576 -1.09 -14.23 -1.08
N PHE A 577 -0.56 -14.99 -2.04
CA PHE A 577 -0.98 -16.37 -2.31
C PHE A 577 -0.15 -17.42 -1.57
N LYS A 578 0.50 -17.05 -0.45
CA LYS A 578 1.37 -17.91 0.37
C LYS A 578 2.54 -18.52 -0.43
N GLU A 579 3.01 -17.80 -1.45
CA GLU A 579 4.11 -18.20 -2.32
C GLU A 579 3.87 -19.61 -2.88
N ARG A 580 4.87 -20.50 -2.86
CA ARG A 580 4.69 -21.88 -3.32
C ARG A 580 3.87 -22.75 -2.36
N CYS A 581 3.66 -22.30 -1.11
CA CYS A 581 2.78 -22.99 -0.16
C CYS A 581 1.29 -22.82 -0.52
N GLY A 582 0.93 -21.85 -1.38
CA GLY A 582 -0.39 -21.77 -1.99
C GLY A 582 -0.44 -22.28 -3.44
N PHE A 583 -1.49 -21.89 -4.16
CA PHE A 583 -1.88 -22.62 -5.38
C PHE A 583 -0.93 -22.41 -6.56
N LEU A 584 -0.28 -21.25 -6.67
CA LEU A 584 0.60 -20.89 -7.80
C LEU A 584 1.81 -21.83 -7.93
N GLY A 585 2.25 -22.44 -6.82
CA GLY A 585 3.45 -23.26 -6.78
C GLY A 585 4.72 -22.44 -6.88
N PHE A 586 5.84 -23.06 -7.23
CA PHE A 586 7.13 -22.37 -7.37
C PHE A 586 7.15 -21.41 -8.56
N PRO A 587 8.00 -20.36 -8.54
CA PRO A 587 8.35 -19.61 -9.74
C PRO A 587 9.01 -20.50 -10.79
N THR A 588 8.77 -20.18 -12.06
CA THR A 588 9.35 -20.85 -13.24
C THR A 588 10.09 -19.91 -14.18
N SER A 589 10.00 -18.59 -13.93
CA SER A 589 10.81 -17.53 -14.54
C SER A 589 11.28 -16.52 -13.49
N ASN A 590 12.31 -15.74 -13.83
CA ASN A 590 12.53 -14.44 -13.19
C ASN A 590 11.47 -13.44 -13.69
N GLU A 591 11.33 -12.31 -13.00
CA GLU A 591 10.56 -11.18 -13.51
C GLU A 591 11.15 -10.68 -14.84
N THR A 592 10.34 -10.77 -15.90
CA THR A 592 10.73 -10.50 -17.29
C THR A 592 9.87 -9.37 -17.86
N ALA A 593 10.42 -8.56 -18.78
CA ALA A 593 9.62 -7.56 -19.49
C ALA A 593 8.51 -8.25 -20.31
N ALA A 594 7.29 -7.71 -20.25
CA ALA A 594 6.18 -8.16 -21.07
C ALA A 594 6.46 -7.87 -22.56
N ALA A 595 5.82 -8.61 -23.47
CA ALA A 595 6.20 -8.60 -24.87
C ALA A 595 5.82 -7.29 -25.60
N ASP A 596 4.92 -6.48 -25.04
CA ASP A 596 4.60 -5.14 -25.51
C ASP A 596 5.63 -4.06 -25.08
N GLY A 597 6.55 -4.40 -24.18
CA GLY A 597 7.54 -3.48 -23.59
C GLY A 597 6.99 -2.49 -22.56
N GLN A 598 5.73 -2.62 -22.14
CA GLN A 598 5.08 -1.70 -21.20
C GLN A 598 5.03 -2.23 -19.77
N GLY A 599 4.84 -3.55 -19.59
CA GLY A 599 4.73 -4.21 -18.30
C GLY A 599 5.86 -5.19 -18.00
N ARG A 600 5.71 -5.91 -16.88
CA ARG A 600 6.62 -6.98 -16.42
C ARG A 600 5.80 -8.15 -15.89
N PHE A 601 6.30 -9.37 -15.99
CA PHE A 601 5.59 -10.56 -15.52
C PHE A 601 6.55 -11.64 -14.97
N GLY A 602 6.02 -12.49 -14.10
CA GLY A 602 6.67 -13.72 -13.65
C GLY A 602 5.74 -14.91 -13.84
N THR A 603 6.27 -16.05 -14.29
CA THR A 603 5.52 -17.30 -14.39
C THR A 603 5.78 -18.19 -13.18
N PHE A 604 4.78 -18.98 -12.81
CA PHE A 604 4.80 -19.94 -11.72
C PHE A 604 4.35 -21.31 -12.27
N GLU A 605 4.45 -22.38 -11.47
CA GLU A 605 4.07 -23.73 -11.89
C GLU A 605 2.61 -23.83 -12.37
N ARG A 606 1.71 -23.03 -11.80
CA ARG A 606 0.26 -23.10 -12.09
C ARG A 606 -0.38 -21.82 -12.62
N GLY A 607 0.38 -20.73 -12.78
CA GLY A 607 -0.15 -19.43 -13.20
C GLY A 607 0.94 -18.44 -13.61
N ALA A 608 0.56 -17.18 -13.74
CA ALA A 608 1.48 -16.07 -13.95
C ALA A 608 0.95 -14.81 -13.28
N VAL A 609 1.85 -13.90 -12.88
CA VAL A 609 1.51 -12.61 -12.28
C VAL A 609 2.09 -11.51 -13.16
N TYR A 610 1.25 -10.57 -13.58
CA TYR A 610 1.57 -9.49 -14.51
C TYR A 610 1.40 -8.12 -13.83
N TRP A 611 2.39 -7.26 -13.97
CA TRP A 611 2.38 -5.87 -13.53
C TRP A 611 2.49 -4.92 -14.74
N SER A 612 1.86 -3.75 -14.66
CA SER A 612 2.09 -2.67 -15.62
C SER A 612 1.98 -1.28 -14.96
N PRO A 613 2.64 -0.24 -15.52
CA PRO A 613 2.44 1.13 -15.07
C PRO A 613 0.98 1.61 -15.19
N ALA A 614 0.25 1.10 -16.20
CA ALA A 614 -1.14 1.46 -16.45
C ALA A 614 -2.13 0.79 -15.47
N THR A 615 -1.72 -0.30 -14.79
CA THR A 615 -2.51 -0.94 -13.74
C THR A 615 -2.05 -0.52 -12.34
N GLY A 616 -0.81 -0.07 -12.18
CA GLY A 616 -0.18 0.29 -10.90
C GLY A 616 0.14 -0.92 -10.00
N GLU A 617 -0.75 -1.90 -10.01
CA GLU A 617 -0.71 -3.16 -9.28
C GLU A 617 -0.36 -4.36 -10.19
N ALA A 618 -0.02 -5.48 -9.56
CA ALA A 618 0.29 -6.74 -10.22
C ALA A 618 -0.81 -7.78 -9.99
N PHE A 619 -1.26 -8.46 -11.04
CA PHE A 619 -2.41 -9.33 -10.99
C PHE A 619 -2.12 -10.73 -11.54
N GLU A 620 -2.71 -11.71 -10.87
CA GLU A 620 -2.59 -13.13 -11.13
C GLU A 620 -3.58 -13.61 -12.19
N VAL A 621 -3.13 -14.51 -13.06
CA VAL A 621 -3.94 -15.25 -14.04
C VAL A 621 -3.51 -16.73 -14.05
N HIS A 622 -4.45 -17.68 -14.01
CA HIS A 622 -4.14 -19.11 -14.10
C HIS A 622 -5.09 -19.92 -14.98
N GLY A 623 -4.83 -21.23 -15.04
CA GLY A 623 -5.73 -22.23 -15.60
C GLY A 623 -6.28 -21.91 -16.99
N ALA A 624 -7.58 -22.13 -17.16
CA ALA A 624 -8.28 -21.93 -18.42
C ALA A 624 -8.43 -20.44 -18.79
N VAL A 625 -8.54 -19.55 -17.79
CA VAL A 625 -8.66 -18.11 -18.00
C VAL A 625 -7.38 -17.53 -18.61
N ARG A 626 -6.22 -17.85 -18.02
CA ARG A 626 -4.89 -17.50 -18.56
C ARG A 626 -4.68 -18.06 -19.96
N ASN A 627 -5.05 -19.33 -20.19
CA ASN A 627 -4.89 -19.95 -21.52
C ASN A 627 -5.71 -19.20 -22.57
N LYS A 628 -6.98 -18.89 -22.27
CA LYS A 628 -7.84 -18.12 -23.18
C LYS A 628 -7.33 -16.71 -23.44
N TRP A 629 -6.87 -16.01 -22.40
CA TRP A 629 -6.26 -14.68 -22.57
C TRP A 629 -4.97 -14.73 -23.42
N ALA A 630 -4.15 -15.78 -23.27
CA ALA A 630 -2.97 -16.01 -24.09
C ALA A 630 -3.31 -16.30 -25.57
N GLU A 631 -4.35 -17.09 -25.85
CA GLU A 631 -4.88 -17.31 -27.21
C GLU A 631 -5.30 -15.99 -27.89
N LEU A 632 -5.84 -15.05 -27.11
CA LEU A 632 -6.26 -13.71 -27.57
C LEU A 632 -5.11 -12.69 -27.68
N GLY A 633 -3.86 -13.14 -27.53
CA GLY A 633 -2.64 -12.33 -27.67
C GLY A 633 -2.08 -11.74 -26.37
N ALA A 634 -2.57 -12.19 -25.21
CA ALA A 634 -2.16 -11.75 -23.88
C ALA A 634 -2.17 -10.20 -23.74
N GLU A 635 -1.11 -9.60 -23.20
CA GLU A 635 -1.01 -8.14 -23.00
C GLU A 635 -1.06 -7.32 -24.29
N ARG A 636 -0.59 -7.91 -25.42
CA ARG A 636 -0.70 -7.32 -26.77
C ARG A 636 -2.11 -7.45 -27.35
N GLY A 637 -2.95 -8.31 -26.75
CA GLY A 637 -4.32 -8.55 -27.14
C GLY A 637 -5.25 -7.35 -26.86
N PHE A 638 -6.43 -7.36 -27.47
CA PHE A 638 -7.39 -6.28 -27.29
C PHE A 638 -7.90 -6.16 -25.85
N LEU A 639 -7.81 -7.21 -25.03
CA LEU A 639 -8.16 -7.20 -23.60
C LEU A 639 -7.17 -6.39 -22.74
N GLY A 640 -5.88 -6.37 -23.10
CA GLY A 640 -4.81 -5.74 -22.32
C GLY A 640 -4.43 -6.53 -21.07
N TYR A 641 -3.83 -5.83 -20.09
CA TYR A 641 -3.39 -6.43 -18.82
C TYR A 641 -4.55 -6.87 -17.93
N PRO A 642 -4.36 -7.88 -17.06
CA PRO A 642 -5.30 -8.18 -15.98
C PRO A 642 -5.39 -6.99 -15.01
N ILE A 643 -6.58 -6.78 -14.44
CA ILE A 643 -6.89 -5.76 -13.41
C ILE A 643 -7.52 -6.37 -12.15
N THR A 644 -7.62 -7.70 -12.10
CA THR A 644 -7.94 -8.50 -10.92
C THR A 644 -7.08 -9.75 -10.96
N ASN A 645 -6.82 -10.36 -9.79
CA ASN A 645 -6.46 -11.78 -9.73
C ASN A 645 -7.61 -12.64 -10.27
N GLU A 646 -7.40 -13.94 -10.48
CA GLU A 646 -8.51 -14.83 -10.83
C GLU A 646 -9.44 -14.98 -9.61
N LEU A 647 -10.72 -14.64 -9.79
CA LEU A 647 -11.74 -14.64 -8.75
C LEU A 647 -12.77 -15.73 -9.00
N PRO A 648 -13.26 -16.43 -7.95
CA PRO A 648 -14.37 -17.37 -8.10
C PRO A 648 -15.66 -16.61 -8.45
N THR A 649 -16.51 -17.23 -9.26
CA THR A 649 -17.88 -16.74 -9.44
C THR A 649 -18.74 -17.02 -8.21
N ALA A 650 -19.83 -16.28 -8.04
CA ALA A 650 -20.79 -16.53 -6.97
C ALA A 650 -21.21 -18.02 -6.94
N GLY A 651 -21.18 -18.61 -5.73
CA GLY A 651 -21.44 -20.04 -5.53
C GLY A 651 -20.31 -21.00 -5.93
N ASN A 652 -19.10 -20.49 -6.24
CA ASN A 652 -17.94 -21.28 -6.69
C ASN A 652 -18.24 -22.17 -7.91
N THR A 653 -19.05 -21.64 -8.83
CA THR A 653 -19.53 -22.35 -10.05
C THR A 653 -18.57 -22.26 -11.24
N GLY A 654 -17.54 -21.44 -11.13
CA GLY A 654 -16.57 -21.07 -12.16
C GLY A 654 -15.60 -20.02 -11.63
N ALA A 655 -14.83 -19.41 -12.52
CA ALA A 655 -13.83 -18.40 -12.19
C ALA A 655 -13.70 -17.34 -13.30
N TYR A 656 -13.11 -16.19 -13.00
CA TYR A 656 -12.90 -15.13 -13.98
C TYR A 656 -11.73 -14.19 -13.62
N ASN A 657 -11.16 -13.57 -14.64
CA ASN A 657 -10.36 -12.34 -14.50
C ASN A 657 -11.08 -11.18 -15.20
N HIS A 658 -10.90 -9.98 -14.67
CA HIS A 658 -11.09 -8.76 -15.43
C HIS A 658 -9.75 -8.28 -16.01
N PHE A 659 -9.83 -7.69 -17.20
CA PHE A 659 -8.73 -7.10 -17.94
C PHE A 659 -9.08 -5.63 -18.25
N GLN A 660 -8.08 -4.82 -18.60
CA GLN A 660 -8.24 -3.39 -18.88
C GLN A 660 -9.41 -3.05 -19.82
N ARG A 661 -9.73 -3.93 -20.78
CA ARG A 661 -10.76 -3.70 -21.80
C ARG A 661 -11.78 -4.84 -21.92
N GLY A 662 -11.86 -5.77 -20.95
CA GLY A 662 -12.84 -6.86 -20.96
C GLY A 662 -12.75 -7.80 -19.76
N SER A 663 -13.31 -9.00 -19.91
CA SER A 663 -13.23 -10.09 -18.94
C SER A 663 -12.95 -11.40 -19.68
N VAL A 664 -12.45 -12.40 -18.96
CA VAL A 664 -12.54 -13.81 -19.37
C VAL A 664 -13.20 -14.58 -18.24
N PHE A 665 -14.26 -15.32 -18.55
CA PHE A 665 -15.01 -16.16 -17.61
C PHE A 665 -14.86 -17.63 -18.00
N TRP A 666 -14.65 -18.49 -17.00
CA TRP A 666 -14.58 -19.94 -17.14
C TRP A 666 -15.65 -20.64 -16.29
N SER A 667 -16.24 -21.71 -16.82
CA SER A 667 -16.97 -22.70 -16.02
C SER A 667 -16.65 -24.12 -16.50
N PRO A 668 -16.83 -25.16 -15.67
CA PRO A 668 -16.68 -26.55 -16.10
C PRO A 668 -17.63 -26.95 -17.24
N ALA A 669 -18.77 -26.28 -17.36
CA ALA A 669 -19.81 -26.60 -18.35
C ALA A 669 -19.63 -25.87 -19.70
N THR A 670 -18.92 -24.74 -19.71
CA THR A 670 -18.81 -23.87 -20.89
C THR A 670 -17.38 -23.71 -21.41
N GLY A 671 -16.37 -23.96 -20.59
CA GLY A 671 -15.00 -23.55 -20.92
C GLY A 671 -14.78 -22.05 -20.68
N ALA A 672 -13.65 -21.53 -21.16
CA ALA A 672 -13.22 -20.14 -20.96
C ALA A 672 -13.52 -19.29 -22.19
N HIS A 673 -14.25 -18.19 -21.99
CA HIS A 673 -14.65 -17.25 -23.05
C HIS A 673 -14.43 -15.80 -22.59
N GLU A 674 -13.97 -14.95 -23.51
CA GLU A 674 -13.87 -13.52 -23.26
C GLU A 674 -15.21 -12.81 -23.45
N VAL A 675 -15.44 -11.75 -22.67
CA VAL A 675 -16.61 -10.88 -22.79
C VAL A 675 -16.11 -9.44 -22.74
N HIS A 676 -16.39 -8.62 -23.75
CA HIS A 676 -15.84 -7.26 -23.82
C HIS A 676 -16.85 -6.23 -24.36
N GLY A 677 -16.46 -4.95 -24.32
CA GLY A 677 -17.23 -3.82 -24.84
C GLY A 677 -18.69 -3.74 -24.37
N GLY A 678 -19.56 -3.24 -25.25
CA GLY A 678 -20.98 -3.04 -24.92
C GLY A 678 -21.75 -4.34 -24.62
N ILE A 679 -21.28 -5.49 -25.12
CA ILE A 679 -21.83 -6.81 -24.81
C ILE A 679 -21.60 -7.15 -23.34
N ARG A 680 -20.36 -6.98 -22.85
CA ARG A 680 -20.00 -7.13 -21.43
C ARG A 680 -20.86 -6.25 -20.54
N ASP A 681 -21.02 -4.98 -20.90
CA ASP A 681 -21.79 -4.03 -20.10
C ASP A 681 -23.30 -4.38 -20.07
N ALA A 682 -23.84 -4.94 -21.15
CA ALA A 682 -25.22 -5.44 -21.18
C ALA A 682 -25.42 -6.69 -20.33
N TRP A 683 -24.49 -7.66 -20.40
CA TRP A 683 -24.51 -8.86 -19.56
C TRP A 683 -24.35 -8.53 -18.07
N ALA A 684 -23.47 -7.58 -17.74
CA ALA A 684 -23.29 -7.05 -16.39
C ALA A 684 -24.59 -6.50 -15.80
N ARG A 685 -25.33 -5.68 -16.56
CA ARG A 685 -26.62 -5.10 -16.14
C ARG A 685 -27.71 -6.13 -15.86
N VAL A 686 -27.61 -7.34 -16.41
CA VAL A 686 -28.59 -8.43 -16.19
C VAL A 686 -28.09 -9.52 -15.22
N GLY A 687 -27.04 -9.23 -14.43
CA GLY A 687 -26.58 -10.08 -13.33
C GLY A 687 -25.40 -11.00 -13.64
N TRP A 688 -24.66 -10.76 -14.73
CA TRP A 688 -23.53 -11.59 -15.16
C TRP A 688 -23.92 -13.09 -15.23
N GLN A 689 -23.01 -13.99 -14.85
CA GLN A 689 -23.24 -15.44 -14.81
C GLN A 689 -24.28 -15.89 -13.77
N GLY A 690 -24.61 -15.03 -12.80
CA GLY A 690 -25.70 -15.29 -11.83
C GLY A 690 -27.08 -14.91 -12.36
N GLY A 691 -27.14 -14.16 -13.46
CA GLY A 691 -28.38 -13.78 -14.12
C GLY A 691 -28.95 -14.86 -15.04
N ARG A 692 -30.15 -14.63 -15.59
CA ARG A 692 -30.85 -15.59 -16.47
C ARG A 692 -30.06 -16.00 -17.72
N LEU A 693 -29.08 -15.21 -18.16
CA LEU A 693 -28.20 -15.61 -19.26
C LEU A 693 -27.21 -16.73 -18.89
N GLY A 694 -26.80 -16.84 -17.63
CA GLY A 694 -25.74 -17.77 -17.22
C GLY A 694 -24.36 -17.41 -17.79
N PHE A 695 -23.46 -18.39 -17.85
CA PHE A 695 -22.11 -18.22 -18.40
C PHE A 695 -22.11 -18.04 -19.93
N PRO A 696 -21.10 -17.35 -20.51
CA PRO A 696 -20.86 -17.35 -21.94
C PRO A 696 -20.57 -18.77 -22.45
N THR A 697 -21.06 -19.09 -23.64
CA THR A 697 -20.85 -20.36 -24.36
C THR A 697 -20.17 -20.17 -25.72
N SER A 698 -19.80 -18.92 -26.05
CA SER A 698 -18.99 -18.57 -27.20
C SER A 698 -18.13 -17.36 -26.87
N ASP A 699 -17.08 -17.17 -27.68
CA ASP A 699 -16.40 -15.91 -27.88
C ASP A 699 -17.34 -14.89 -28.57
N GLU A 700 -16.93 -13.63 -28.72
CA GLU A 700 -17.67 -12.66 -29.54
C GLU A 700 -17.43 -12.91 -31.05
N PHE A 701 -18.52 -13.10 -31.81
CA PHE A 701 -18.48 -13.32 -33.26
C PHE A 701 -19.36 -12.32 -34.02
N ALA A 702 -19.13 -12.17 -35.33
CA ALA A 702 -19.97 -11.36 -36.21
C ALA A 702 -20.99 -12.27 -36.94
N PRO A 703 -22.30 -12.22 -36.60
CA PRO A 703 -23.31 -13.00 -37.31
C PRO A 703 -23.70 -12.38 -38.67
N SER A 704 -23.46 -11.07 -38.85
CA SER A 704 -23.68 -10.31 -40.08
C SER A 704 -22.97 -8.96 -40.00
N ASP A 705 -22.82 -8.28 -41.14
CA ASP A 705 -22.16 -6.97 -41.20
C ASP A 705 -22.79 -5.93 -40.28
N GLY A 706 -21.96 -5.23 -39.51
CA GLY A 706 -22.41 -4.21 -38.55
C GLY A 706 -22.99 -4.76 -37.25
N TYR A 707 -22.97 -6.09 -37.02
CA TYR A 707 -23.41 -6.71 -35.78
C TYR A 707 -22.34 -7.57 -35.13
N ARG A 708 -22.39 -7.66 -33.80
CA ARG A 708 -21.57 -8.56 -32.97
C ARG A 708 -22.49 -9.33 -32.04
N ARG A 709 -22.18 -10.58 -31.77
CA ARG A 709 -22.97 -11.47 -30.93
C ARG A 709 -22.09 -12.31 -30.03
N GLN A 710 -22.59 -12.56 -28.83
CA GLN A 710 -22.07 -13.58 -27.94
C GLN A 710 -23.20 -14.44 -27.41
N ASP A 711 -23.00 -15.76 -27.41
CA ASP A 711 -23.96 -16.73 -26.89
C ASP A 711 -23.67 -17.02 -25.40
N PHE A 712 -24.74 -17.24 -24.65
CA PHE A 712 -24.73 -17.60 -23.23
C PHE A 712 -25.66 -18.79 -23.00
N GLN A 713 -25.51 -19.50 -21.88
CA GLN A 713 -26.30 -20.71 -21.57
C GLN A 713 -27.82 -20.51 -21.73
N GLY A 714 -28.34 -19.38 -21.25
CA GLY A 714 -29.75 -19.01 -21.28
C GLY A 714 -30.15 -17.99 -22.36
N GLY A 715 -29.31 -17.72 -23.37
CA GLY A 715 -29.60 -16.66 -24.34
C GLY A 715 -28.45 -16.25 -25.25
N TYR A 716 -28.50 -15.01 -25.73
CA TYR A 716 -27.41 -14.32 -26.41
C TYR A 716 -27.53 -12.81 -26.21
N VAL A 717 -26.42 -12.09 -26.43
CA VAL A 717 -26.39 -10.63 -26.47
C VAL A 717 -25.94 -10.21 -27.87
N MET A 718 -26.63 -9.26 -28.47
CA MET A 718 -26.34 -8.71 -29.80
C MET A 718 -25.98 -7.23 -29.67
N TRP A 719 -24.83 -6.82 -30.20
CA TRP A 719 -24.42 -5.42 -30.31
C TRP A 719 -24.46 -4.94 -31.76
N SER A 720 -24.87 -3.69 -31.97
CA SER A 720 -25.03 -3.06 -33.28
C SER A 720 -24.07 -1.88 -33.45
N ALA A 721 -23.19 -1.96 -34.44
CA ALA A 721 -22.23 -0.90 -34.77
C ALA A 721 -22.89 0.41 -35.21
N ALA A 722 -24.07 0.33 -35.84
CA ALA A 722 -24.82 1.50 -36.31
C ALA A 722 -25.45 2.31 -35.16
N THR A 723 -25.67 1.70 -33.99
CA THR A 723 -26.35 2.35 -32.85
C THR A 723 -25.50 2.40 -31.58
N GLY A 724 -24.40 1.64 -31.52
CA GLY A 724 -23.58 1.45 -30.32
C GLY A 724 -24.25 0.64 -29.20
N LYS A 725 -25.46 0.12 -29.42
CA LYS A 725 -26.27 -0.55 -28.38
C LYS A 725 -26.07 -2.06 -28.38
N ALA A 726 -26.13 -2.65 -27.19
CA ALA A 726 -26.22 -4.09 -26.97
C ALA A 726 -27.57 -4.47 -26.36
N GLU A 727 -28.24 -5.46 -26.95
CA GLU A 727 -29.56 -5.96 -26.58
C GLU A 727 -29.48 -7.42 -26.13
N VAL A 728 -30.27 -7.78 -25.12
CA VAL A 728 -30.26 -9.09 -24.45
C VAL A 728 -31.45 -9.92 -24.91
N PHE A 729 -31.18 -11.14 -25.37
CA PHE A 729 -32.18 -12.10 -25.86
C PHE A 729 -32.12 -13.38 -25.04
N TYR A 730 -33.22 -13.74 -24.39
CA TYR A 730 -33.31 -14.98 -23.60
C TYR A 730 -33.84 -16.14 -24.45
N ARG A 731 -33.42 -17.36 -24.11
CA ARG A 731 -34.07 -18.61 -24.52
C ARG A 731 -35.25 -18.95 -23.58
#